data_AF-A0AAU2XPA8-F1
#
_entry.id   AF-A0AAU2XPA8-F1
#
_cell.length_a   1.000
_cell.length_b   1.000
_cell.length_c   1.000
_cell.angle_alpha   90.00
_cell.angle_beta   90.00
_cell.angle_gamma   90.00
#
_symmetry.space_group_name_H-M   'P 1'
#
loop_
_entity.id
_entity.type
_entity.pdbx_description
1 polymer ?
#
loop_
_entity_poly.entity_id
_entity_poly.type
_entity_poly.pdbx_seq_one_letter_code
_entity_poly.pdbx_strand_id
1 'polypeptide(L)'
;MNPSNADGNGLILATGPRDPRMYDVDDDFRRVLIDMSALTVASATRRDRFFHATSTAARGTLTVLDAPDLPAHGFLRPGRRFPVLARYSNSVGTDDVKPTVRGLTLRLLDGDADTASGLAPGLLDLTFNTGPTFFASTAEIFRRSFGTPEERARNIGEKPEVRAIIWNNIRTAGSYATYDFYSQVPQGFVAEDGRQWLIRFRVHPVDEPLERGDFDHGDLWWPPDAPHEIPRPQGDTRAPAFLREDLRTRLSTTGVHNVLQAQLHPLDGTPATTDSALDPARVWPEDRCPWFDLGDLRLDTPADDEAVNRTAFDPGLAPPDLGIALARSPHSTASLNHLRALIYQAASYARLGERQPPELTALLRPSRTITTAPTTATAPARRVVVVGAGPSGLTVARELERAGHRVTVLEARESVAGKCESVRIDGRAYDLGGHICTNQYERVAELATELGVPTEATTPYRILDVEQGVPTPQDTSFFRRETFRRYQALREREFPRIGEPGLAHSAKALAAPVTQWLAEHGLESMAASFGTGYTAAGYGYLDDDVPALYFVKYAEMTGLLGNKPQLLGHPGAFTIAGGFDTLWQRVADELDDLRLGVRVESVERHADGVRVCADGELIEADDLVLTVALDRLLPVLDATEDERELAARIRGNAYHTTVARASGLPDSAFHFLKQHNDSRTARGHCVAYHHRHEGSDVHTFYSYGSPEDVGSLLGEDIAALGGRLDEVRLHREWAFMPHFGADDLRDGVLDRLEALQGRDHTYYAGSLPAFELVECVVAQAQELARTHFAAPPRAVAADLALTAPALGAGLTMTAVRDWLVTSIAAELRLPAAEIDTARPLEEYALESLSVASLQARLSDWLGYRIPHTLFMEVPTIDEAARYLVEPDHSTDGVREETPTPTRLVPLNSPRPFFCAGGLGGSALYLTALARALGDARPCYAFEVPGLDGKHEPLDDVMDLAAVFVEDIRLIQPRGPYLLGGHSFGGVIAYEAARQLREAGEKVHRVVLFDSYVPLPGRGAPADDDLRAVEELLALRHIACLATDNCSCGVDRAKPLEEQGEEIARALGATDPEAYESHLVNVVGTYQAGLRAFALYRPLPSDLSLVLVKPEHGFAPLSPQDHRVPMHFDSPNGWNTVELGELSVITVPGNHFSMFTRPYLKPVAEAARNSLAGAR
;
A
#
# COMPACT_ATOMS: atom_id res chain seq x y z
N MET A 1 -12.93 -8.87 -38.55
CA MET A 1 -14.14 -8.87 -37.71
C MET A 1 -15.33 -8.93 -38.64
N ASN A 2 -16.13 -9.99 -38.59
CA ASN A 2 -17.36 -10.07 -39.36
C ASN A 2 -18.41 -9.21 -38.61
N PRO A 3 -18.92 -8.11 -39.19
CA PRO A 3 -19.84 -7.21 -38.52
C PRO A 3 -21.26 -7.76 -38.66
N SER A 4 -21.67 -8.65 -37.75
CA SER A 4 -23.04 -9.17 -37.75
C SER A 4 -23.58 -9.46 -36.35
N ASN A 5 -23.36 -8.55 -35.41
CA ASN A 5 -24.16 -8.45 -34.19
C ASN A 5 -24.46 -6.97 -33.92
N ALA A 6 -25.35 -6.41 -34.73
CA ALA A 6 -25.83 -5.03 -34.60
C ALA A 6 -26.86 -4.86 -33.46
N ASP A 7 -27.24 -5.95 -32.78
CA ASP A 7 -28.31 -5.95 -31.76
C ASP A 7 -27.81 -6.11 -30.31
N GLY A 8 -26.49 -6.10 -30.06
CA GLY A 8 -25.92 -6.02 -28.70
C GLY A 8 -26.20 -7.20 -27.73
N ASN A 9 -26.93 -8.25 -28.14
CA ASN A 9 -27.43 -9.33 -27.26
C ASN A 9 -26.73 -10.71 -27.43
N GLY A 10 -25.61 -10.81 -28.15
CA GLY A 10 -24.91 -12.09 -28.41
C GLY A 10 -23.60 -12.27 -27.63
N LEU A 11 -23.18 -13.51 -27.37
CA LEU A 11 -21.88 -13.80 -26.74
C LEU A 11 -20.74 -13.27 -27.62
N ILE A 12 -19.83 -12.51 -27.02
CA ILE A 12 -18.57 -12.14 -27.65
C ILE A 12 -17.60 -13.30 -27.41
N LEU A 13 -17.29 -14.04 -28.47
CA LEU A 13 -16.30 -15.11 -28.46
C LEU A 13 -14.96 -14.60 -28.97
N ALA A 14 -13.88 -15.15 -28.41
CA ALA A 14 -12.54 -14.80 -28.84
C ALA A 14 -12.24 -15.33 -30.25
N THR A 15 -12.57 -14.56 -31.29
CA THR A 15 -12.30 -14.93 -32.69
C THR A 15 -11.62 -13.79 -33.45
N GLY A 16 -10.42 -14.05 -33.99
CA GLY A 16 -9.69 -13.08 -34.82
C GLY A 16 -8.16 -13.13 -34.69
N PRO A 17 -7.43 -12.36 -35.53
CA PRO A 17 -5.96 -12.35 -35.57
C PRO A 17 -5.29 -11.55 -34.44
N ARG A 18 -6.05 -10.77 -33.66
CA ARG A 18 -5.60 -10.15 -32.41
C ARG A 18 -6.39 -10.78 -31.26
N ASP A 19 -5.71 -11.14 -30.18
CA ASP A 19 -6.31 -11.77 -29.01
C ASP A 19 -7.30 -10.81 -28.32
N PRO A 20 -8.62 -10.96 -28.49
CA PRO A 20 -9.60 -9.99 -28.00
C PRO A 20 -9.70 -9.98 -26.47
N ARG A 21 -9.10 -10.95 -25.78
CA ARG A 21 -9.02 -10.99 -24.30
C ARG A 21 -8.28 -9.78 -23.72
N MET A 22 -7.40 -9.15 -24.51
CA MET A 22 -6.47 -8.14 -23.99
C MET A 22 -6.96 -6.68 -24.15
N TYR A 23 -8.10 -6.42 -24.80
CA TYR A 23 -8.46 -5.07 -25.28
C TYR A 23 -9.80 -4.51 -24.79
N ASP A 24 -10.67 -5.32 -24.19
CA ASP A 24 -12.02 -4.91 -23.78
C ASP A 24 -12.28 -5.27 -22.31
N VAL A 25 -11.48 -4.71 -21.43
CA VAL A 25 -11.59 -4.84 -19.96
C VAL A 25 -11.54 -3.46 -19.31
N ASP A 26 -12.33 -3.25 -18.25
CA ASP A 26 -12.34 -2.02 -17.47
C ASP A 26 -11.19 -1.96 -16.44
N ASP A 27 -11.04 -0.80 -15.79
CA ASP A 27 -9.96 -0.57 -14.82
C ASP A 27 -10.08 -1.46 -13.58
N ASP A 28 -11.31 -1.81 -13.16
CA ASP A 28 -11.53 -2.75 -12.06
C ASP A 28 -11.05 -4.16 -12.44
N PHE A 29 -11.33 -4.61 -13.67
CA PHE A 29 -10.83 -5.90 -14.17
C PHE A 29 -9.31 -5.88 -14.23
N ARG A 30 -8.73 -4.77 -14.72
CA ARG A 30 -7.28 -4.59 -14.76
C ARG A 30 -6.66 -4.63 -13.36
N ARG A 31 -7.29 -4.02 -12.35
CA ARG A 31 -6.87 -4.14 -10.95
C ARG A 31 -6.85 -5.59 -10.50
N VAL A 32 -7.93 -6.34 -10.76
CA VAL A 32 -8.00 -7.77 -10.42
C VAL A 32 -6.90 -8.59 -11.13
N LEU A 33 -6.60 -8.28 -12.39
CA LEU A 33 -5.49 -8.89 -13.13
C LEU A 33 -4.12 -8.58 -12.51
N ILE A 34 -3.90 -7.34 -12.04
CA ILE A 34 -2.68 -6.92 -11.36
C ILE A 34 -2.54 -7.61 -10.00
N ASP A 35 -3.60 -7.64 -9.20
CA ASP A 35 -3.59 -8.32 -7.89
C ASP A 35 -3.25 -9.81 -8.04
N MET A 36 -3.80 -10.44 -9.07
CA MET A 36 -3.56 -11.85 -9.40
C MET A 36 -2.19 -12.10 -10.09
N SER A 37 -1.44 -11.04 -10.46
CA SER A 37 -0.11 -11.16 -11.07
C SER A 37 0.94 -11.73 -10.10
N ALA A 38 0.68 -11.70 -8.78
CA ALA A 38 1.50 -12.38 -7.77
C ALA A 38 1.67 -13.88 -8.07
N LEU A 39 0.65 -14.53 -8.67
CA LEU A 39 0.74 -15.94 -9.10
C LEU A 39 1.74 -16.14 -10.24
N THR A 40 1.88 -15.13 -11.12
CA THR A 40 2.87 -15.12 -12.21
C THR A 40 4.28 -15.02 -11.65
N VAL A 41 4.49 -14.12 -10.67
CA VAL A 41 5.77 -13.98 -9.96
C VAL A 41 6.14 -15.27 -9.24
N ALA A 42 5.21 -15.86 -8.48
CA ALA A 42 5.46 -17.10 -7.77
C ALA A 42 5.77 -18.28 -8.71
N SER A 43 5.14 -18.34 -9.89
CA SER A 43 5.47 -19.33 -10.94
C SER A 43 6.87 -19.11 -11.53
N ALA A 44 7.30 -17.85 -11.69
CA ALA A 44 8.65 -17.50 -12.13
C ALA A 44 9.71 -17.91 -11.08
N THR A 45 9.47 -17.61 -9.81
CA THR A 45 10.37 -17.95 -8.70
C THR A 45 10.56 -19.45 -8.55
N ARG A 46 9.48 -20.24 -8.71
CA ARG A 46 9.54 -21.70 -8.60
C ARG A 46 10.08 -22.38 -9.85
N ARG A 47 10.13 -21.67 -10.99
CA ARG A 47 10.24 -22.26 -12.35
C ARG A 47 9.28 -23.46 -12.56
N ASP A 48 8.17 -23.44 -11.82
CA ASP A 48 7.12 -24.45 -11.87
C ASP A 48 5.75 -23.78 -11.73
N ARG A 49 4.67 -24.53 -12.00
CA ARG A 49 3.30 -24.02 -11.91
C ARG A 49 2.95 -23.70 -10.45
N PHE A 50 2.20 -22.62 -10.22
CA PHE A 50 1.76 -22.28 -8.86
C PHE A 50 0.76 -23.31 -8.30
N PHE A 51 -0.27 -23.65 -9.09
CA PHE A 51 -1.19 -24.76 -8.85
C PHE A 51 -0.89 -25.89 -9.84
N HIS A 52 -1.29 -27.11 -9.49
CA HIS A 52 -1.15 -28.26 -10.40
C HIS A 52 0.29 -28.57 -10.78
N ALA A 53 1.28 -28.23 -9.94
CA ALA A 53 2.70 -28.50 -10.18
C ALA A 53 2.97 -30.00 -10.32
N THR A 54 2.52 -30.77 -9.34
CA THR A 54 2.64 -32.22 -9.28
C THR A 54 1.68 -32.89 -10.27
N SER A 55 2.23 -33.62 -11.24
CA SER A 55 1.43 -34.24 -12.30
C SER A 55 2.02 -35.53 -12.84
N THR A 56 1.22 -36.21 -13.67
CA THR A 56 1.68 -37.21 -14.63
C THR A 56 0.89 -37.08 -15.93
N ALA A 57 1.49 -37.50 -17.05
CA ALA A 57 0.94 -37.31 -18.37
C ALA A 57 0.76 -38.61 -19.17
N ALA A 58 -0.23 -38.59 -20.04
CA ALA A 58 -0.64 -39.70 -20.90
C ALA A 58 -0.94 -39.21 -22.32
N ARG A 59 -0.79 -40.11 -23.29
CA ARG A 59 -1.18 -39.91 -24.68
C ARG A 59 -2.25 -40.92 -25.07
N GLY A 60 -3.02 -40.54 -26.08
CA GLY A 60 -4.10 -41.37 -26.58
C GLY A 60 -4.86 -40.74 -27.73
N THR A 61 -6.09 -41.18 -27.94
CA THR A 61 -6.99 -40.70 -28.98
C THR A 61 -8.36 -40.33 -28.39
N LEU A 62 -8.92 -39.21 -28.85
CA LEU A 62 -10.34 -38.88 -28.70
C LEU A 62 -11.04 -39.08 -30.05
N THR A 63 -12.08 -39.90 -30.09
CA THR A 63 -12.93 -40.10 -31.26
C THR A 63 -14.29 -39.48 -31.00
N VAL A 64 -14.68 -38.45 -31.77
CA VAL A 64 -16.00 -37.82 -31.65
C VAL A 64 -17.08 -38.83 -32.02
N LEU A 65 -18.07 -38.99 -31.15
CA LEU A 65 -19.17 -39.94 -31.33
C LEU A 65 -20.30 -39.32 -32.16
N ASP A 66 -21.19 -40.16 -32.66
CA ASP A 66 -22.45 -39.71 -33.23
C ASP A 66 -23.39 -39.33 -32.09
N ALA A 67 -23.41 -38.04 -31.75
CA ALA A 67 -24.16 -37.46 -30.65
C ALA A 67 -25.40 -36.74 -31.20
N PRO A 68 -26.62 -37.33 -31.11
CA PRO A 68 -27.82 -36.76 -31.71
C PRO A 68 -28.21 -35.40 -31.14
N ASP A 69 -27.85 -35.15 -29.88
CA ASP A 69 -28.17 -33.92 -29.15
C ASP A 69 -27.16 -32.79 -29.44
N LEU A 70 -26.07 -33.07 -30.16
CA LEU A 70 -25.09 -32.07 -30.56
C LEU A 70 -25.52 -31.41 -31.89
N PRO A 71 -25.77 -30.09 -31.92
CA PRO A 71 -25.95 -29.38 -33.18
C PRO A 71 -24.72 -29.55 -34.08
N ALA A 72 -24.94 -29.61 -35.41
CA ALA A 72 -23.85 -29.76 -36.37
C ALA A 72 -22.75 -28.69 -36.13
N HIS A 73 -21.49 -29.14 -36.04
CA HIS A 73 -20.35 -28.28 -35.71
C HIS A 73 -19.13 -28.62 -36.58
N GLY A 74 -18.46 -27.61 -37.11
CA GLY A 74 -17.33 -27.78 -38.03
C GLY A 74 -16.13 -28.51 -37.40
N PHE A 75 -15.93 -28.34 -36.08
CA PHE A 75 -14.83 -28.98 -35.36
C PHE A 75 -15.18 -30.36 -34.79
N LEU A 76 -16.38 -30.51 -34.21
CA LEU A 76 -16.82 -31.68 -33.44
C LEU A 76 -17.69 -32.61 -34.32
N ARG A 77 -17.10 -33.09 -35.42
CA ARG A 77 -17.82 -33.94 -36.38
C ARG A 77 -17.78 -35.41 -35.97
N PRO A 78 -18.90 -36.14 -36.00
CA PRO A 78 -18.91 -37.57 -35.74
C PRO A 78 -17.85 -38.34 -36.54
N GLY A 79 -17.13 -39.24 -35.87
CA GLY A 79 -16.04 -40.03 -36.45
C GLY A 79 -14.69 -39.31 -36.59
N ARG A 80 -14.62 -38.00 -36.31
CA ARG A 80 -13.35 -37.27 -36.29
C ARG A 80 -12.49 -37.76 -35.12
N ARG A 81 -11.20 -38.01 -35.39
CA ARG A 81 -10.23 -38.49 -34.42
C ARG A 81 -9.17 -37.42 -34.16
N PHE A 82 -8.84 -37.24 -32.88
CA PHE A 82 -7.80 -36.34 -32.43
C PHE A 82 -6.80 -37.12 -31.58
N PRO A 83 -5.49 -37.03 -31.86
CA PRO A 83 -4.49 -37.37 -30.86
C PRO A 83 -4.66 -36.43 -29.65
N VAL A 84 -4.55 -36.99 -28.45
CA VAL A 84 -4.74 -36.26 -27.20
C VAL A 84 -3.52 -36.40 -26.31
N LEU A 85 -3.12 -35.27 -25.74
CA LEU A 85 -2.24 -35.22 -24.58
C LEU A 85 -3.09 -34.94 -23.34
N ALA A 86 -3.07 -35.86 -22.38
CA ALA A 86 -3.77 -35.75 -21.11
C ALA A 86 -2.77 -35.55 -19.97
N ARG A 87 -3.02 -34.56 -19.11
CA ARG A 87 -2.20 -34.27 -17.93
C ARG A 87 -3.05 -34.33 -16.68
N TYR A 88 -2.78 -35.29 -15.81
CA TYR A 88 -3.41 -35.44 -14.50
C TYR A 88 -2.55 -34.78 -13.43
N SER A 89 -3.16 -34.13 -12.43
CA SER A 89 -2.43 -33.34 -11.44
C SER A 89 -3.16 -33.19 -10.11
N ASN A 90 -2.41 -32.76 -9.09
CA ASN A 90 -2.93 -32.32 -7.79
C ASN A 90 -2.90 -30.80 -7.71
N SER A 91 -4.00 -30.16 -7.31
CA SER A 91 -4.08 -28.69 -7.25
C SER A 91 -3.02 -28.07 -6.35
N VAL A 92 -2.82 -28.63 -5.15
CA VAL A 92 -1.76 -28.24 -4.21
C VAL A 92 -1.04 -29.48 -3.68
N GLY A 93 0.25 -29.31 -3.34
CA GLY A 93 1.08 -30.34 -2.72
C GLY A 93 1.71 -31.36 -3.66
N THR A 94 2.69 -32.09 -3.13
CA THR A 94 3.47 -33.12 -3.85
C THR A 94 3.09 -34.55 -3.50
N ASP A 95 2.22 -34.70 -2.51
CA ASP A 95 1.78 -35.98 -1.95
C ASP A 95 0.40 -36.35 -2.49
N ASP A 96 0.36 -37.34 -3.38
CA ASP A 96 -0.85 -37.81 -4.05
C ASP A 96 -1.91 -38.31 -3.06
N VAL A 97 -1.49 -38.79 -1.89
CA VAL A 97 -2.37 -39.38 -0.87
C VAL A 97 -3.19 -38.32 -0.13
N LYS A 98 -2.67 -37.10 0.00
CA LYS A 98 -3.35 -36.04 0.75
C LYS A 98 -4.62 -35.58 0.04
N PRO A 99 -5.71 -35.27 0.76
CA PRO A 99 -6.92 -34.73 0.16
C PRO A 99 -6.65 -33.38 -0.51
N THR A 100 -7.02 -33.27 -1.79
CA THR A 100 -6.89 -32.03 -2.55
C THR A 100 -7.79 -32.10 -3.80
N VAL A 101 -7.96 -30.98 -4.50
CA VAL A 101 -8.63 -30.95 -5.81
C VAL A 101 -7.73 -31.67 -6.83
N ARG A 102 -8.31 -32.55 -7.65
CA ARG A 102 -7.58 -33.24 -8.72
C ARG A 102 -7.90 -32.55 -10.05
N GLY A 103 -6.86 -32.28 -10.83
CA GLY A 103 -6.97 -31.63 -12.13
C GLY A 103 -6.70 -32.60 -13.27
N LEU A 104 -7.41 -32.42 -14.39
CA LEU A 104 -7.14 -33.04 -15.68
C LEU A 104 -7.06 -31.93 -16.73
N THR A 105 -6.06 -31.94 -17.59
CA THR A 105 -6.01 -31.06 -18.77
C THR A 105 -5.88 -31.92 -20.01
N LEU A 106 -6.75 -31.71 -21.00
CA LEU A 106 -6.71 -32.37 -22.30
C LEU A 106 -6.31 -31.36 -23.36
N ARG A 107 -5.33 -31.71 -24.19
CA ARG A 107 -5.00 -31.00 -25.43
C ARG A 107 -5.28 -31.89 -26.61
N LEU A 108 -6.15 -31.44 -27.52
CA LEU A 108 -6.38 -32.07 -28.82
C LEU A 108 -5.34 -31.53 -29.81
N LEU A 109 -4.72 -32.42 -30.58
CA LEU A 109 -3.64 -32.09 -31.52
C LEU A 109 -4.09 -32.23 -32.99
N ASP A 110 -3.38 -31.55 -33.89
CA ASP A 110 -3.61 -31.65 -35.33
C ASP A 110 -2.72 -32.72 -35.99
N GLY A 111 -3.33 -33.72 -36.64
CA GLY A 111 -2.65 -34.80 -37.38
C GLY A 111 -1.71 -35.67 -36.53
N ASP A 112 -0.91 -36.52 -37.19
CA ASP A 112 0.17 -37.33 -36.56
C ASP A 112 1.39 -36.46 -36.20
N ALA A 113 1.18 -35.25 -35.67
CA ALA A 113 2.26 -34.40 -35.19
C ALA A 113 3.14 -35.19 -34.22
N ASP A 114 4.46 -34.99 -34.28
CA ASP A 114 5.45 -35.80 -33.55
C ASP A 114 5.16 -35.81 -32.03
N THR A 115 4.35 -36.80 -31.63
CA THR A 115 3.83 -36.93 -30.28
C THR A 115 4.95 -37.28 -29.30
N ALA A 116 6.16 -37.61 -29.79
CA ALA A 116 7.32 -37.93 -28.97
C ALA A 116 7.83 -36.73 -28.16
N SER A 117 7.60 -35.49 -28.63
CA SER A 117 8.13 -34.28 -27.99
C SER A 117 7.16 -33.56 -27.03
N GLY A 118 5.86 -33.88 -27.04
CA GLY A 118 4.85 -33.20 -26.22
C GLY A 118 4.59 -31.71 -26.55
N LEU A 119 5.20 -31.19 -27.63
CA LEU A 119 5.25 -29.77 -27.99
C LEU A 119 4.48 -29.42 -29.28
N ALA A 120 3.67 -30.34 -29.81
CA ALA A 120 2.87 -30.10 -31.01
C ALA A 120 1.81 -28.97 -30.80
N PRO A 121 1.50 -28.18 -31.84
CA PRO A 121 0.48 -27.14 -31.75
C PRO A 121 -0.90 -27.76 -31.43
N GLY A 122 -1.54 -27.25 -30.39
CA GLY A 122 -2.87 -27.68 -29.97
C GLY A 122 -3.98 -27.03 -30.79
N LEU A 123 -5.09 -27.74 -30.94
CA LEU A 123 -6.33 -27.26 -31.56
C LEU A 123 -7.36 -26.81 -30.53
N LEU A 124 -7.38 -27.46 -29.36
CA LEU A 124 -8.30 -27.18 -28.26
C LEU A 124 -7.67 -27.65 -26.95
N ASP A 125 -7.65 -26.77 -25.96
CA ASP A 125 -7.31 -27.11 -24.58
C ASP A 125 -8.58 -27.11 -23.71
N LEU A 126 -8.78 -28.20 -22.96
CA LEU A 126 -9.86 -28.33 -21.99
C LEU A 126 -9.25 -28.57 -20.60
N THR A 127 -9.49 -27.66 -19.67
CA THR A 127 -9.08 -27.79 -18.27
C THR A 127 -10.23 -28.27 -17.43
N PHE A 128 -10.00 -29.28 -16.60
CA PHE A 128 -11.01 -29.89 -15.75
C PHE A 128 -10.50 -30.03 -14.32
N ASN A 129 -11.43 -30.02 -13.37
CA ASN A 129 -11.20 -30.35 -11.96
C ASN A 129 -12.26 -31.32 -11.45
N THR A 130 -11.96 -31.98 -10.34
CA THR A 130 -12.95 -32.74 -9.58
C THR A 130 -13.95 -31.80 -8.92
N GLY A 131 -15.24 -32.12 -9.00
CA GLY A 131 -16.33 -31.28 -8.52
C GLY A 131 -17.10 -30.59 -9.66
N PRO A 132 -18.44 -30.56 -9.63
CA PRO A 132 -19.26 -30.15 -10.78
C PRO A 132 -19.25 -28.64 -11.08
N THR A 133 -18.89 -27.80 -10.10
CA THR A 133 -18.94 -26.33 -10.21
C THR A 133 -17.68 -25.68 -9.64
N PHE A 134 -17.38 -24.48 -10.13
CA PHE A 134 -16.28 -23.66 -9.65
C PHE A 134 -16.73 -22.84 -8.45
N PHE A 135 -15.86 -22.64 -7.45
CA PHE A 135 -16.24 -21.99 -6.18
C PHE A 135 -16.42 -20.47 -6.26
N ALA A 136 -16.14 -19.84 -7.40
CA ALA A 136 -16.26 -18.41 -7.62
C ALA A 136 -17.16 -18.13 -8.83
N SER A 137 -18.14 -17.25 -8.66
CA SER A 137 -19.03 -16.84 -9.76
C SER A 137 -18.40 -15.81 -10.70
N THR A 138 -17.40 -15.05 -10.23
CA THR A 138 -16.80 -13.91 -10.94
C THR A 138 -15.30 -13.81 -10.64
N ALA A 139 -14.58 -13.01 -11.43
CA ALA A 139 -13.15 -12.75 -11.25
C ALA A 139 -12.84 -12.07 -9.89
N GLU A 140 -13.67 -11.12 -9.44
CA GLU A 140 -13.47 -10.45 -8.14
C GLU A 140 -13.67 -11.40 -6.95
N ILE A 141 -14.69 -12.28 -7.00
CA ILE A 141 -14.90 -13.28 -5.93
C ILE A 141 -13.68 -14.21 -5.88
N PHE A 142 -13.18 -14.63 -7.04
CA PHE A 142 -11.99 -15.47 -7.13
C PHE A 142 -10.74 -14.79 -6.54
N ARG A 143 -10.52 -13.49 -6.81
CA ARG A 143 -9.43 -12.70 -6.21
C ARG A 143 -9.51 -12.69 -4.69
N ARG A 144 -10.69 -12.36 -4.13
CA ARG A 144 -10.94 -12.32 -2.68
C ARG A 144 -10.70 -13.67 -1.99
N SER A 145 -10.91 -14.79 -2.69
CA SER A 145 -10.61 -16.12 -2.14
C SER A 145 -9.11 -16.36 -1.89
N PHE A 146 -8.22 -15.55 -2.48
CA PHE A 146 -6.78 -15.53 -2.16
C PHE A 146 -6.38 -14.41 -1.20
N GLY A 147 -7.36 -13.64 -0.74
CA GLY A 147 -7.21 -12.53 0.21
C GLY A 147 -7.08 -12.96 1.67
N THR A 148 -7.27 -12.00 2.58
CA THR A 148 -7.19 -12.24 4.04
C THR A 148 -8.32 -13.16 4.55
N PRO A 149 -8.20 -13.74 5.76
CA PRO A 149 -9.30 -14.52 6.36
C PRO A 149 -10.64 -13.78 6.39
N GLU A 150 -10.63 -12.46 6.58
CA GLU A 150 -11.82 -11.61 6.58
C GLU A 150 -12.44 -11.49 5.17
N GLU A 151 -11.63 -11.35 4.12
CA GLU A 151 -12.12 -11.33 2.73
C GLU A 151 -12.77 -12.68 2.35
N ARG A 152 -12.19 -13.79 2.80
CA ARG A 152 -12.75 -15.14 2.60
C ARG A 152 -14.03 -15.33 3.39
N ALA A 153 -14.07 -14.88 4.64
CA ALA A 153 -15.28 -14.91 5.47
C ALA A 153 -16.40 -14.06 4.85
N ARG A 154 -16.06 -12.91 4.26
CA ARG A 154 -17.00 -12.06 3.51
C ARG A 154 -17.58 -12.78 2.29
N ASN A 155 -16.73 -13.42 1.48
CA ASN A 155 -17.19 -14.22 0.33
C ASN A 155 -18.20 -15.31 0.76
N ILE A 156 -17.92 -16.01 1.87
CA ILE A 156 -18.82 -17.02 2.42
C ILE A 156 -20.10 -16.38 2.97
N GLY A 157 -20.00 -15.21 3.61
CA GLY A 157 -21.16 -14.48 4.12
C GLY A 157 -22.09 -14.00 3.00
N GLU A 158 -21.54 -13.54 1.88
CA GLU A 158 -22.28 -13.11 0.69
C GLU A 158 -22.93 -14.29 -0.04
N LYS A 159 -22.21 -15.43 -0.15
CA LYS A 159 -22.67 -16.66 -0.80
C LYS A 159 -22.30 -17.90 0.02
N PRO A 160 -23.15 -18.32 0.98
CA PRO A 160 -22.86 -19.46 1.87
C PRO A 160 -22.55 -20.76 1.15
N GLU A 161 -23.11 -20.97 -0.05
CA GLU A 161 -22.87 -22.13 -0.91
C GLU A 161 -21.41 -22.26 -1.36
N VAL A 162 -20.62 -21.17 -1.40
CA VAL A 162 -19.21 -21.19 -1.80
C VAL A 162 -18.40 -22.17 -0.96
N ARG A 163 -18.65 -22.20 0.35
CA ARG A 163 -17.98 -23.14 1.26
C ARG A 163 -18.25 -24.59 0.85
N ALA A 164 -19.51 -24.94 0.59
CA ALA A 164 -19.89 -26.29 0.18
C ALA A 164 -19.26 -26.65 -1.17
N ILE A 165 -19.20 -25.71 -2.12
CA ILE A 165 -18.58 -25.94 -3.44
C ILE A 165 -17.08 -26.21 -3.29
N ILE A 166 -16.34 -25.44 -2.49
CA ILE A 166 -14.89 -25.65 -2.26
C ILE A 166 -14.63 -27.08 -1.78
N TRP A 167 -15.34 -27.53 -0.74
CA TRP A 167 -15.14 -28.86 -0.19
C TRP A 167 -15.59 -29.97 -1.15
N ASN A 168 -16.67 -29.74 -1.92
CA ASN A 168 -17.14 -30.66 -2.94
C ASN A 168 -16.17 -30.83 -4.13
N ASN A 169 -15.13 -30.00 -4.23
CA ASN A 169 -14.05 -30.15 -5.22
C ASN A 169 -12.89 -31.03 -4.73
N ILE A 170 -12.76 -31.25 -3.42
CA ILE A 170 -11.62 -31.94 -2.80
C ILE A 170 -11.85 -33.46 -2.80
N ARG A 171 -10.81 -34.23 -3.13
CA ARG A 171 -10.87 -35.70 -3.22
C ARG A 171 -9.83 -36.40 -2.36
N THR A 172 -10.26 -37.42 -1.64
CA THR A 172 -9.38 -38.46 -1.08
C THR A 172 -8.80 -39.32 -2.20
N ALA A 173 -7.58 -39.82 -2.01
CA ALA A 173 -6.83 -40.52 -3.07
C ALA A 173 -7.37 -41.94 -3.36
N GLY A 174 -7.85 -42.15 -4.58
CA GLY A 174 -8.36 -43.39 -5.16
C GLY A 174 -7.61 -43.75 -6.45
N SER A 175 -8.13 -43.36 -7.61
CA SER A 175 -7.39 -43.36 -8.89
C SER A 175 -7.77 -42.16 -9.74
N TYR A 176 -6.82 -41.63 -10.51
CA TYR A 176 -7.14 -40.63 -11.53
C TYR A 176 -8.09 -41.17 -12.61
N ALA A 177 -8.09 -42.48 -12.84
CA ALA A 177 -8.91 -43.10 -13.89
C ALA A 177 -10.39 -43.27 -13.50
N THR A 178 -10.74 -43.09 -12.21
CA THR A 178 -12.07 -43.40 -11.68
C THR A 178 -12.85 -42.16 -11.22
N TYR A 179 -12.29 -40.95 -11.37
CA TYR A 179 -12.97 -39.70 -11.03
C TYR A 179 -13.72 -39.11 -12.22
N ASP A 180 -14.80 -38.39 -11.91
CA ASP A 180 -15.35 -37.39 -12.82
C ASP A 180 -14.51 -36.12 -12.79
N PHE A 181 -14.15 -35.63 -13.96
CA PHE A 181 -13.49 -34.34 -14.15
C PHE A 181 -14.41 -33.40 -14.93
N TYR A 182 -14.71 -32.23 -14.38
CA TYR A 182 -15.63 -31.25 -14.97
C TYR A 182 -14.86 -30.03 -15.44
N SER A 183 -15.24 -29.45 -16.59
CA SER A 183 -14.68 -28.18 -17.05
C SER A 183 -15.07 -27.01 -16.16
N GLN A 184 -16.20 -27.17 -15.44
CA GLN A 184 -16.86 -26.27 -14.48
C GLN A 184 -17.36 -24.96 -15.10
N VAL A 185 -16.52 -24.29 -15.87
CA VAL A 185 -16.81 -23.00 -16.47
C VAL A 185 -17.50 -23.20 -17.83
N PRO A 186 -18.64 -22.52 -18.08
CA PRO A 186 -19.29 -22.51 -19.40
C PRO A 186 -18.38 -21.94 -20.49
N GLN A 187 -18.46 -22.53 -21.68
CA GLN A 187 -17.84 -22.03 -22.91
C GLN A 187 -18.93 -21.69 -23.93
N GLY A 188 -18.70 -20.75 -24.82
CA GLY A 188 -19.59 -20.48 -25.95
C GLY A 188 -19.40 -21.48 -27.08
N PHE A 189 -20.51 -21.89 -27.69
CA PHE A 189 -20.57 -22.85 -28.80
C PHE A 189 -21.50 -22.28 -29.88
N VAL A 190 -21.04 -22.27 -31.13
CA VAL A 190 -21.80 -21.78 -32.28
C VAL A 190 -21.99 -22.92 -33.26
N ALA A 191 -23.25 -23.33 -33.47
CA ALA A 191 -23.58 -24.38 -34.42
C ALA A 191 -23.39 -23.91 -35.89
N GLU A 192 -23.27 -24.84 -36.83
CA GLU A 192 -23.16 -24.54 -38.28
C GLU A 192 -24.39 -23.76 -38.81
N ASP A 193 -25.54 -23.84 -38.14
CA ASP A 193 -26.73 -23.04 -38.45
C ASP A 193 -26.72 -21.62 -37.86
N GLY A 194 -25.65 -21.24 -37.16
CA GLY A 194 -25.43 -19.93 -36.53
C GLY A 194 -26.05 -19.76 -35.14
N ARG A 195 -26.75 -20.78 -34.60
CA ARG A 195 -27.33 -20.70 -33.24
C ARG A 195 -26.23 -20.77 -32.18
N GLN A 196 -26.34 -19.91 -31.18
CA GLN A 196 -25.41 -19.85 -30.05
C GLN A 196 -25.92 -20.65 -28.86
N TRP A 197 -25.01 -21.37 -28.22
CA TRP A 197 -25.22 -22.16 -27.02
C TRP A 197 -24.09 -21.89 -26.04
N LEU A 198 -24.32 -22.24 -24.78
CA LEU A 198 -23.23 -22.51 -23.84
C LEU A 198 -23.00 -24.02 -23.76
N ILE A 199 -21.74 -24.43 -23.62
CA ILE A 199 -21.33 -25.82 -23.48
C ILE A 199 -20.47 -26.01 -22.23
N ARG A 200 -20.67 -27.14 -21.54
CA ARG A 200 -19.79 -27.65 -20.49
C ARG A 200 -19.36 -29.06 -20.82
N PHE A 201 -18.18 -29.45 -20.35
CA PHE A 201 -17.60 -30.76 -20.59
C PHE A 201 -17.37 -31.53 -19.30
N ARG A 202 -17.47 -32.85 -19.37
CA ARG A 202 -17.06 -33.78 -18.31
C ARG A 202 -16.31 -34.96 -18.92
N VAL A 203 -15.26 -35.42 -18.27
CA VAL A 203 -14.65 -36.72 -18.55
C VAL A 203 -15.18 -37.71 -17.52
N HIS A 204 -15.84 -38.75 -18.00
CA HIS A 204 -16.52 -39.77 -17.20
C HIS A 204 -15.87 -41.16 -17.41
N PRO A 205 -15.57 -41.92 -16.35
CA PRO A 205 -15.02 -43.27 -16.48
C PRO A 205 -16.03 -44.24 -17.08
N VAL A 206 -15.56 -45.17 -17.93
CA VAL A 206 -16.42 -46.18 -18.59
C VAL A 206 -16.18 -47.57 -18.04
N ASP A 207 -14.92 -47.97 -17.91
CA ASP A 207 -14.55 -49.36 -17.62
C ASP A 207 -14.68 -49.72 -16.12
N GLU A 208 -14.63 -48.72 -15.24
CA GLU A 208 -14.65 -48.89 -13.79
C GLU A 208 -15.74 -48.04 -13.12
N PRO A 209 -16.32 -48.51 -12.00
CA PRO A 209 -17.29 -47.72 -11.24
C PRO A 209 -16.70 -46.37 -10.81
N LEU A 210 -17.51 -45.31 -10.92
CA LEU A 210 -17.14 -43.97 -10.47
C LEU A 210 -16.80 -43.98 -8.97
N GLU A 211 -15.58 -43.54 -8.64
CA GLU A 211 -15.20 -43.24 -7.27
C GLU A 211 -15.46 -41.76 -7.01
N ARG A 212 -16.37 -41.44 -6.08
CA ARG A 212 -16.62 -40.04 -5.72
C ARG A 212 -15.47 -39.42 -4.94
N GLY A 213 -14.74 -40.21 -4.15
CA GLY A 213 -13.60 -39.75 -3.37
C GLY A 213 -13.92 -38.62 -2.39
N ASP A 214 -15.16 -38.50 -1.92
CA ASP A 214 -15.61 -37.39 -1.07
C ASP A 214 -14.73 -37.28 0.18
N PHE A 215 -14.34 -36.05 0.52
CA PHE A 215 -13.54 -35.76 1.70
C PHE A 215 -14.43 -35.19 2.81
N ASP A 216 -14.40 -35.82 3.98
CA ASP A 216 -15.02 -35.28 5.18
C ASP A 216 -14.10 -34.25 5.84
N HIS A 217 -14.50 -32.99 5.77
CA HIS A 217 -13.74 -31.86 6.31
C HIS A 217 -14.04 -31.57 7.78
N GLY A 218 -14.99 -32.26 8.41
CA GLY A 218 -15.44 -31.99 9.77
C GLY A 218 -15.78 -30.51 9.99
N ASP A 219 -15.31 -29.94 11.10
CA ASP A 219 -15.57 -28.55 11.48
C ASP A 219 -14.69 -27.51 10.76
N LEU A 220 -13.80 -27.93 9.85
CA LEU A 220 -12.98 -26.99 9.09
C LEU A 220 -13.85 -26.05 8.27
N TRP A 221 -13.69 -24.75 8.52
CA TRP A 221 -14.45 -23.73 7.81
C TRP A 221 -13.84 -23.42 6.43
N TRP A 222 -12.50 -23.52 6.30
CA TRP A 222 -11.72 -23.24 5.08
C TRP A 222 -10.53 -24.21 4.92
N PRO A 223 -10.08 -24.55 3.70
CA PRO A 223 -8.86 -25.35 3.49
C PRO A 223 -7.59 -24.64 3.99
N PRO A 224 -6.58 -25.35 4.53
CA PRO A 224 -5.32 -24.73 4.97
C PRO A 224 -4.59 -23.97 3.84
N ASP A 225 -3.95 -22.84 4.19
CA ASP A 225 -3.08 -22.08 3.27
C ASP A 225 -1.70 -22.74 3.14
N ALA A 226 -1.13 -22.70 1.93
CA ALA A 226 0.23 -23.18 1.70
C ALA A 226 1.24 -22.42 2.60
N PRO A 227 2.19 -23.12 3.24
CA PRO A 227 2.60 -24.50 2.98
C PRO A 227 1.81 -25.57 3.75
N HIS A 228 0.82 -25.19 4.57
CA HIS A 228 -0.02 -26.16 5.27
C HIS A 228 -0.97 -26.84 4.28
N GLU A 229 -1.13 -28.15 4.44
CA GLU A 229 -1.97 -28.99 3.58
C GLU A 229 -2.91 -29.82 4.46
N ILE A 230 -4.01 -30.28 3.88
CA ILE A 230 -4.87 -31.26 4.55
C ILE A 230 -4.02 -32.52 4.81
N PRO A 231 -3.93 -32.98 6.06
CA PRO A 231 -3.11 -34.14 6.39
C PRO A 231 -3.64 -35.40 5.70
N ARG A 232 -2.78 -36.43 5.60
CA ARG A 232 -3.21 -37.75 5.13
C ARG A 232 -4.30 -38.30 6.06
N PRO A 233 -5.23 -39.12 5.53
CA PRO A 233 -6.11 -39.93 6.37
C PRO A 233 -5.29 -40.77 7.36
N GLN A 234 -5.80 -40.90 8.59
CA GLN A 234 -5.09 -41.60 9.66
C GLN A 234 -4.79 -43.05 9.27
N GLY A 235 -3.52 -43.45 9.37
CA GLY A 235 -3.06 -44.81 9.06
C GLY A 235 -2.72 -45.07 7.58
N ASP A 236 -2.78 -44.05 6.71
CA ASP A 236 -2.45 -44.22 5.29
C ASP A 236 -0.93 -44.22 5.02
N THR A 237 -0.41 -45.39 4.68
CA THR A 237 1.01 -45.65 4.42
C THR A 237 1.38 -45.70 2.94
N ARG A 238 0.45 -45.36 2.03
CA ARG A 238 0.70 -45.37 0.58
C ARG A 238 1.82 -44.40 0.19
N ALA A 239 2.53 -44.71 -0.89
CA ALA A 239 3.63 -43.88 -1.37
C ALA A 239 3.13 -42.48 -1.77
N PRO A 240 3.92 -41.40 -1.58
CA PRO A 240 3.53 -40.05 -1.99
C PRO A 240 3.24 -39.88 -3.49
N ALA A 241 3.70 -40.80 -4.35
CA ALA A 241 3.45 -40.80 -5.79
C ALA A 241 2.35 -41.79 -6.22
N PHE A 242 1.53 -42.27 -5.29
CA PHE A 242 0.57 -43.35 -5.48
C PHE A 242 -0.34 -43.18 -6.72
N LEU A 243 -0.98 -42.00 -6.89
CA LEU A 243 -1.89 -41.78 -8.02
C LEU A 243 -1.15 -41.71 -9.36
N ARG A 244 0.05 -41.14 -9.36
CA ARG A 244 0.90 -41.05 -10.56
C ARG A 244 1.43 -42.42 -10.97
N GLU A 245 1.82 -43.25 -10.01
CA GLU A 245 2.29 -44.62 -10.25
C GLU A 245 1.15 -45.54 -10.70
N ASP A 246 -0.05 -45.41 -10.12
CA ASP A 246 -1.25 -46.13 -10.53
C ASP A 246 -1.58 -45.83 -12.00
N LEU A 247 -1.65 -44.56 -12.39
CA LEU A 247 -1.94 -44.16 -13.76
C LEU A 247 -0.88 -44.69 -14.76
N ARG A 248 0.42 -44.58 -14.44
CA ARG A 248 1.48 -45.14 -15.30
C ARG A 248 1.37 -46.65 -15.47
N THR A 249 1.02 -47.35 -14.40
CA THR A 249 0.82 -48.80 -14.44
C THR A 249 -0.34 -49.15 -15.36
N ARG A 250 -1.49 -48.46 -15.22
CA ARG A 250 -2.67 -48.65 -16.07
C ARG A 250 -2.36 -48.40 -17.54
N LEU A 251 -1.71 -47.28 -17.88
CA LEU A 251 -1.29 -46.97 -19.25
C LEU A 251 -0.39 -48.06 -19.86
N SER A 252 0.45 -48.70 -19.04
CA SER A 252 1.38 -49.75 -19.52
C SER A 252 0.74 -51.15 -19.60
N THR A 253 -0.50 -51.33 -19.14
CA THR A 253 -1.14 -52.64 -18.99
C THR A 253 -2.52 -52.72 -19.62
N THR A 254 -3.48 -51.94 -19.11
CA THR A 254 -4.89 -51.97 -19.51
C THR A 254 -5.31 -50.78 -20.38
N GLY A 255 -4.54 -49.69 -20.35
CA GLY A 255 -5.00 -48.38 -20.79
C GLY A 255 -6.00 -47.75 -19.82
N VAL A 256 -6.45 -46.55 -20.15
CA VAL A 256 -7.52 -45.80 -19.49
C VAL A 256 -8.56 -45.42 -20.53
N HIS A 257 -9.81 -45.79 -20.29
CA HIS A 257 -10.92 -45.55 -21.20
C HIS A 257 -12.02 -44.75 -20.50
N ASN A 258 -12.26 -43.57 -21.04
CA ASN A 258 -13.24 -42.61 -20.55
C ASN A 258 -14.13 -42.15 -21.71
N VAL A 259 -15.25 -41.52 -21.38
CA VAL A 259 -16.07 -40.77 -22.32
C VAL A 259 -16.00 -39.29 -21.98
N LEU A 260 -15.70 -38.47 -22.99
CA LEU A 260 -15.92 -37.03 -22.93
C LEU A 260 -17.40 -36.79 -23.18
N GLN A 261 -18.09 -36.25 -22.18
CA GLN A 261 -19.49 -35.86 -22.24
C GLN A 261 -19.62 -34.35 -22.36
N ALA A 262 -20.76 -33.90 -22.88
CA ALA A 262 -21.11 -32.49 -22.93
C ALA A 262 -22.53 -32.23 -22.42
N GLN A 263 -22.75 -31.02 -21.92
CA GLN A 263 -24.07 -30.42 -21.72
C GLN A 263 -24.18 -29.18 -22.59
N LEU A 264 -25.38 -28.94 -23.12
CA LEU A 264 -25.69 -27.72 -23.87
C LEU A 264 -26.79 -26.94 -23.16
N HIS A 265 -26.57 -25.64 -23.03
CA HIS A 265 -27.57 -24.69 -22.55
C HIS A 265 -27.93 -23.72 -23.70
N PRO A 266 -29.20 -23.67 -24.13
CA PRO A 266 -29.62 -22.75 -25.18
C PRO A 266 -29.53 -21.31 -24.70
N LEU A 267 -29.19 -20.39 -25.61
CA LEU A 267 -29.34 -18.96 -25.39
C LEU A 267 -30.63 -18.51 -26.04
N ASP A 268 -31.57 -18.02 -25.22
CA ASP A 268 -32.87 -17.50 -25.68
C ASP A 268 -32.83 -15.99 -25.98
N GLY A 269 -31.66 -15.37 -25.85
CA GLY A 269 -31.44 -13.93 -26.06
C GLY A 269 -31.85 -13.06 -24.87
N THR A 270 -32.28 -13.63 -23.74
CA THR A 270 -32.58 -12.85 -22.54
C THR A 270 -31.32 -12.70 -21.64
N PRO A 271 -30.96 -11.48 -21.22
CA PRO A 271 -29.74 -11.26 -20.44
C PRO A 271 -29.70 -12.01 -19.10
N ALA A 272 -30.85 -12.12 -18.42
CA ALA A 272 -30.93 -12.76 -17.09
C ALA A 272 -30.71 -14.27 -17.13
N THR A 273 -31.24 -14.97 -18.15
CA THR A 273 -31.01 -16.42 -18.31
C THR A 273 -29.58 -16.67 -18.73
N THR A 274 -29.02 -15.81 -19.59
CA THR A 274 -27.64 -15.87 -20.07
C THR A 274 -26.65 -15.68 -18.92
N ASP A 275 -26.83 -14.67 -18.07
CA ASP A 275 -25.97 -14.41 -16.91
C ASP A 275 -26.03 -15.57 -15.89
N SER A 276 -27.23 -16.10 -15.60
CA SER A 276 -27.35 -17.27 -14.72
C SER A 276 -26.73 -18.53 -15.32
N ALA A 277 -26.76 -18.71 -16.64
CA ALA A 277 -26.17 -19.86 -17.31
C ALA A 277 -24.63 -19.76 -17.39
N LEU A 278 -24.10 -18.54 -17.43
CA LEU A 278 -22.66 -18.24 -17.40
C LEU A 278 -22.04 -18.42 -16.01
N ASP A 279 -22.81 -18.33 -14.92
CA ASP A 279 -22.33 -18.48 -13.54
C ASP A 279 -21.65 -19.86 -13.30
N PRO A 280 -20.32 -19.90 -13.11
CA PRO A 280 -19.57 -21.14 -12.89
C PRO A 280 -19.90 -21.86 -11.59
N ALA A 281 -20.50 -21.16 -10.61
CA ALA A 281 -20.90 -21.72 -9.32
C ALA A 281 -22.25 -22.43 -9.37
N ARG A 282 -22.99 -22.33 -10.49
CA ARG A 282 -24.32 -22.93 -10.65
C ARG A 282 -24.27 -24.21 -11.48
N VAL A 283 -25.01 -25.22 -11.04
CA VAL A 283 -25.27 -26.45 -11.79
C VAL A 283 -26.37 -26.18 -12.81
N TRP A 284 -26.22 -26.68 -14.04
CA TRP A 284 -27.31 -26.66 -15.01
C TRP A 284 -28.27 -27.82 -14.71
N PRO A 285 -29.58 -27.57 -14.65
CA PRO A 285 -30.56 -28.63 -14.37
C PRO A 285 -30.46 -29.76 -15.40
N GLU A 286 -30.12 -30.98 -14.97
CA GLU A 286 -29.90 -32.12 -15.88
C GLU A 286 -31.17 -32.57 -16.62
N ASP A 287 -32.35 -32.26 -16.09
CA ASP A 287 -33.64 -32.49 -16.76
C ASP A 287 -33.81 -31.61 -18.01
N ARG A 288 -33.13 -30.46 -18.06
CA ARG A 288 -33.17 -29.50 -19.18
C ARG A 288 -31.90 -29.51 -20.01
N CYS A 289 -30.77 -29.78 -19.39
CA CYS A 289 -29.43 -29.81 -19.99
C CYS A 289 -28.78 -31.17 -19.66
N PRO A 290 -29.23 -32.29 -20.25
CA PRO A 290 -28.69 -33.60 -19.93
C PRO A 290 -27.24 -33.74 -20.41
N TRP A 291 -26.45 -34.53 -19.69
CA TRP A 291 -25.14 -34.98 -20.19
C TRP A 291 -25.35 -36.00 -21.32
N PHE A 292 -24.69 -35.79 -22.45
CA PHE A 292 -24.63 -36.75 -23.55
C PHE A 292 -23.18 -37.08 -23.91
N ASP A 293 -22.95 -38.27 -24.44
CA ASP A 293 -21.64 -38.75 -24.84
C ASP A 293 -21.18 -38.04 -26.11
N LEU A 294 -20.09 -37.26 -26.01
CA LEU A 294 -19.54 -36.48 -27.12
C LEU A 294 -18.35 -37.17 -27.79
N GLY A 295 -17.50 -37.85 -27.03
CA GLY A 295 -16.30 -38.47 -27.58
C GLY A 295 -15.75 -39.62 -26.74
N ASP A 296 -15.30 -40.67 -27.41
CA ASP A 296 -14.62 -41.82 -26.83
C ASP A 296 -13.13 -41.48 -26.63
N LEU A 297 -12.68 -41.43 -25.37
CA LEU A 297 -11.33 -41.04 -24.97
C LEU A 297 -10.56 -42.28 -24.50
N ARG A 298 -9.55 -42.68 -25.27
CA ARG A 298 -8.66 -43.80 -24.95
C ARG A 298 -7.24 -43.32 -24.76
N LEU A 299 -6.68 -43.51 -23.55
CA LEU A 299 -5.30 -43.20 -23.20
C LEU A 299 -4.55 -44.51 -22.97
N ASP A 300 -3.46 -44.74 -23.69
CA ASP A 300 -2.78 -46.04 -23.73
C ASP A 300 -1.26 -45.93 -23.64
N THR A 301 -0.72 -44.72 -23.60
CA THR A 301 0.73 -44.50 -23.71
C THR A 301 1.17 -43.47 -22.67
N PRO A 302 2.14 -43.79 -21.78
CA PRO A 302 2.76 -42.78 -20.92
C PRO A 302 3.43 -41.66 -21.75
N ALA A 303 3.32 -40.42 -21.26
CA ALA A 303 4.04 -39.28 -21.83
C ALA A 303 5.22 -38.89 -20.92
N ASP A 304 6.15 -38.11 -21.46
CA ASP A 304 7.22 -37.52 -20.68
C ASP A 304 6.65 -36.38 -19.81
N ASP A 305 6.57 -36.62 -18.50
CA ASP A 305 6.05 -35.66 -17.53
C ASP A 305 6.83 -34.34 -17.56
N GLU A 306 8.15 -34.36 -17.79
CA GLU A 306 8.98 -33.15 -17.80
C GLU A 306 8.69 -32.31 -19.04
N ALA A 307 8.65 -32.94 -20.21
CA ALA A 307 8.28 -32.28 -21.47
C ALA A 307 6.86 -31.69 -21.40
N VAL A 308 5.89 -32.45 -20.90
CA VAL A 308 4.50 -32.02 -20.76
C VAL A 308 4.34 -30.94 -19.70
N ASN A 309 5.15 -30.96 -18.64
CA ASN A 309 5.18 -29.89 -17.66
C ASN A 309 5.64 -28.57 -18.28
N ARG A 310 6.52 -28.58 -19.29
CA ARG A 310 6.93 -27.38 -20.03
C ARG A 310 5.88 -26.86 -21.01
N THR A 311 4.87 -27.66 -21.37
CA THR A 311 3.80 -27.23 -22.28
C THR A 311 2.92 -26.13 -21.68
N ALA A 312 2.75 -25.02 -22.40
CA ALA A 312 1.84 -23.94 -22.04
C ALA A 312 0.40 -24.32 -22.38
N PHE A 313 -0.43 -24.66 -21.39
CA PHE A 313 -1.87 -24.90 -21.58
C PHE A 313 -2.65 -23.59 -21.42
N ASP A 314 -3.47 -23.26 -22.41
CA ASP A 314 -4.26 -22.03 -22.45
C ASP A 314 -5.75 -22.39 -22.56
N PRO A 315 -6.59 -22.16 -21.54
CA PRO A 315 -8.02 -22.45 -21.61
C PRO A 315 -8.79 -21.62 -22.65
N GLY A 316 -8.16 -20.59 -23.25
CA GLY A 316 -8.69 -19.88 -24.43
C GLY A 316 -8.21 -20.43 -25.77
N LEU A 317 -7.36 -21.46 -25.82
CA LEU A 317 -7.00 -22.15 -27.07
C LEU A 317 -8.18 -23.02 -27.52
N ALA A 318 -8.91 -22.54 -28.52
CA ALA A 318 -10.09 -23.22 -29.06
C ALA A 318 -10.34 -22.82 -30.53
N PRO A 319 -11.08 -23.62 -31.32
CA PRO A 319 -11.42 -23.28 -32.70
C PRO A 319 -12.45 -22.13 -32.76
N PRO A 320 -12.61 -21.39 -33.87
CA PRO A 320 -13.41 -20.15 -33.89
C PRO A 320 -14.86 -20.28 -33.38
N ASP A 321 -15.52 -21.42 -33.61
CA ASP A 321 -16.93 -21.61 -33.26
C ASP A 321 -17.12 -22.24 -31.85
N LEU A 322 -16.04 -22.36 -31.07
CA LEU A 322 -16.02 -22.83 -29.69
C LEU A 322 -15.02 -22.00 -28.90
N GLY A 323 -15.41 -21.33 -27.82
CA GLY A 323 -14.46 -20.48 -27.10
C GLY A 323 -14.97 -19.95 -25.77
N ILE A 324 -14.13 -19.20 -25.06
CA ILE A 324 -14.54 -18.58 -23.81
C ILE A 324 -15.40 -17.33 -24.08
N ALA A 325 -16.39 -17.09 -23.22
CA ALA A 325 -17.11 -15.83 -23.20
C ALA A 325 -16.21 -14.73 -22.63
N LEU A 326 -16.23 -13.55 -23.25
CA LEU A 326 -15.49 -12.39 -22.79
C LEU A 326 -16.36 -11.50 -21.88
N ALA A 327 -15.71 -10.79 -20.98
CA ALA A 327 -16.34 -9.84 -20.08
C ALA A 327 -15.49 -8.59 -19.92
N ARG A 328 -16.15 -7.43 -19.85
CA ARG A 328 -15.51 -6.14 -19.61
C ARG A 328 -15.22 -5.86 -18.14
N SER A 329 -16.11 -6.29 -17.24
CA SER A 329 -16.03 -6.04 -15.80
C SER A 329 -15.71 -7.32 -15.01
N PRO A 330 -14.92 -7.27 -13.92
CA PRO A 330 -14.57 -8.45 -13.13
C PRO A 330 -15.74 -8.96 -12.28
N HIS A 331 -16.85 -8.22 -12.27
CA HIS A 331 -18.08 -8.56 -11.58
C HIS A 331 -19.08 -9.32 -12.46
N SER A 332 -18.81 -9.47 -13.76
CA SER A 332 -19.63 -10.27 -14.67
C SER A 332 -19.39 -11.76 -14.49
N THR A 333 -20.42 -12.60 -14.67
CA THR A 333 -20.29 -14.07 -14.61
C THR A 333 -19.36 -14.66 -15.67
N ALA A 334 -19.22 -14.01 -16.83
CA ALA A 334 -18.26 -14.40 -17.88
C ALA A 334 -16.80 -14.06 -17.53
N SER A 335 -16.54 -13.23 -16.51
CA SER A 335 -15.20 -12.71 -16.20
C SER A 335 -14.20 -13.76 -15.72
N LEU A 336 -14.65 -14.85 -15.10
CA LEU A 336 -13.74 -15.81 -14.48
C LEU A 336 -12.85 -16.52 -15.51
N ASN A 337 -13.43 -17.08 -16.57
CA ASN A 337 -12.63 -17.79 -17.58
C ASN A 337 -11.76 -16.82 -18.38
N HIS A 338 -12.26 -15.60 -18.60
CA HIS A 338 -11.51 -14.52 -19.22
C HIS A 338 -10.24 -14.20 -18.40
N LEU A 339 -10.38 -14.00 -17.08
CA LEU A 339 -9.25 -13.79 -16.17
C LEU A 339 -8.27 -14.98 -16.19
N ARG A 340 -8.79 -16.22 -16.06
CA ARG A 340 -7.97 -17.44 -16.02
C ARG A 340 -7.11 -17.59 -17.27
N ALA A 341 -7.68 -17.36 -18.45
CA ALA A 341 -6.96 -17.42 -19.71
C ALA A 341 -5.73 -16.48 -19.75
N LEU A 342 -5.90 -15.23 -19.32
CA LEU A 342 -4.82 -14.23 -19.30
C LEU A 342 -3.74 -14.56 -18.25
N ILE A 343 -4.14 -14.92 -17.04
CA ILE A 343 -3.19 -15.25 -15.96
C ILE A 343 -2.42 -16.55 -16.26
N TYR A 344 -3.07 -17.56 -16.85
CA TYR A 344 -2.41 -18.83 -17.21
C TYR A 344 -1.35 -18.59 -18.28
N GLN A 345 -1.67 -17.78 -19.28
CA GLN A 345 -0.75 -17.39 -20.33
C GLN A 345 0.47 -16.66 -19.75
N ALA A 346 0.23 -15.67 -18.89
CA ALA A 346 1.29 -14.89 -18.25
C ALA A 346 2.20 -15.73 -17.35
N ALA A 347 1.61 -16.57 -16.50
CA ALA A 347 2.34 -17.50 -15.64
C ALA A 347 3.16 -18.51 -16.44
N SER A 348 2.67 -18.96 -17.60
CA SER A 348 3.41 -19.87 -18.46
C SER A 348 4.66 -19.20 -19.06
N TYR A 349 4.54 -17.99 -19.60
CA TYR A 349 5.70 -17.23 -20.11
C TYR A 349 6.73 -16.99 -19.00
N ALA A 350 6.27 -16.56 -17.82
CA ALA A 350 7.15 -16.25 -16.70
C ALA A 350 7.92 -17.49 -16.18
N ARG A 351 7.23 -18.63 -16.06
CA ARG A 351 7.82 -19.90 -15.65
C ARG A 351 8.85 -20.44 -16.65
N LEU A 352 8.58 -20.27 -17.96
CA LEU A 352 9.48 -20.72 -19.02
C LEU A 352 10.64 -19.75 -19.28
N GLY A 353 10.65 -18.58 -18.62
CA GLY A 353 11.62 -17.52 -18.88
C GLY A 353 11.47 -16.92 -20.28
N GLU A 354 10.30 -17.06 -20.89
CA GLU A 354 10.01 -16.56 -22.23
C GLU A 354 9.45 -15.14 -22.18
N ARG A 355 9.69 -14.37 -23.25
CA ARG A 355 9.22 -12.99 -23.33
C ARG A 355 7.71 -12.97 -23.57
N GLN A 356 6.98 -12.39 -22.62
CA GLN A 356 5.53 -12.16 -22.74
C GLN A 356 5.20 -11.22 -23.93
N PRO A 357 4.03 -11.39 -24.56
CA PRO A 357 3.49 -10.41 -25.50
C PRO A 357 3.41 -9.02 -24.86
N PRO A 358 3.81 -7.94 -25.55
CA PRO A 358 3.78 -6.59 -25.02
C PRO A 358 2.42 -6.17 -24.45
N GLU A 359 1.33 -6.63 -25.08
CA GLU A 359 -0.04 -6.31 -24.68
C GLU A 359 -0.41 -6.97 -23.35
N LEU A 360 -0.01 -8.24 -23.16
CA LEU A 360 -0.18 -8.96 -21.89
C LEU A 360 0.69 -8.34 -20.78
N THR A 361 1.93 -7.94 -21.11
CA THR A 361 2.81 -7.24 -20.17
C THR A 361 2.24 -5.87 -19.77
N ALA A 362 1.66 -5.12 -20.71
CA ALA A 362 1.03 -3.83 -20.42
C ALA A 362 -0.19 -3.99 -19.50
N LEU A 363 -0.97 -5.06 -19.72
CA LEU A 363 -2.17 -5.34 -18.94
C LEU A 363 -1.86 -5.69 -17.47
N LEU A 364 -0.77 -6.42 -17.22
CA LEU A 364 -0.38 -6.92 -15.89
C LEU A 364 0.55 -5.99 -15.09
N ARG A 365 1.00 -4.88 -15.68
CA ARG A 365 1.78 -3.88 -14.94
C ARG A 365 0.86 -3.02 -14.08
N PRO A 366 1.20 -2.77 -12.80
CA PRO A 366 0.54 -1.74 -12.02
C PRO A 366 0.59 -0.43 -12.80
N SER A 367 -0.57 0.15 -13.05
CA SER A 367 -0.64 1.48 -13.64
C SER A 367 -0.04 2.48 -12.64
N ARG A 368 1.25 2.80 -12.78
CA ARG A 368 1.62 4.23 -12.72
C ARG A 368 0.75 4.87 -13.78
N THR A 369 -0.11 5.81 -13.42
CA THR A 369 -1.12 6.42 -14.30
C THR A 369 -0.52 6.79 -15.66
N ILE A 370 -0.58 5.85 -16.60
CA ILE A 370 -0.16 5.93 -18.00
C ILE A 370 -1.11 4.98 -18.72
N THR A 371 -2.21 5.54 -19.20
CA THR A 371 -3.16 4.85 -20.05
C THR A 371 -2.66 4.94 -21.49
N THR A 372 -2.36 3.82 -22.13
CA THR A 372 -2.17 3.76 -23.59
C THR A 372 -3.29 2.95 -24.23
N ALA A 373 -4.00 3.54 -25.18
CA ALA A 373 -4.78 2.84 -26.21
C ALA A 373 -4.29 3.30 -27.61
N PRO A 374 -4.75 2.68 -28.70
CA PRO A 374 -3.96 1.94 -29.68
C PRO A 374 -3.31 2.80 -30.79
N THR A 375 -2.36 2.18 -31.50
CA THR A 375 -1.60 2.72 -32.65
C THR A 375 -2.46 3.41 -33.73
N THR A 376 -2.23 4.70 -34.01
CA THR A 376 -1.65 5.26 -35.28
C THR A 376 -2.01 6.75 -35.48
N ALA A 377 -1.05 7.52 -36.01
CA ALA A 377 -1.08 8.94 -36.43
C ALA A 377 -0.98 10.01 -35.32
N THR A 378 0.14 10.72 -35.29
CA THR A 378 0.35 11.96 -34.53
C THR A 378 -0.69 13.01 -34.93
N ALA A 379 -1.53 13.44 -33.99
CA ALA A 379 -2.32 14.66 -34.16
C ALA A 379 -1.36 15.87 -34.29
N PRO A 380 -1.68 16.85 -35.14
CA PRO A 380 -0.83 18.02 -35.33
C PRO A 380 -0.74 18.87 -34.06
N ALA A 381 0.43 19.45 -33.80
CA ALA A 381 0.64 20.39 -32.70
C ALA A 381 -0.31 21.58 -32.83
N ARG A 382 -1.11 21.82 -31.78
CA ARG A 382 -2.08 22.92 -31.70
C ARG A 382 -1.45 24.17 -31.07
N ARG A 383 -1.90 25.34 -31.48
CA ARG A 383 -1.64 26.63 -30.81
C ARG A 383 -2.73 26.86 -29.78
N VAL A 384 -2.36 27.16 -28.54
CA VAL A 384 -3.32 27.34 -27.43
C VAL A 384 -3.03 28.65 -26.73
N VAL A 385 -4.06 29.46 -26.49
CA VAL A 385 -3.95 30.64 -25.62
C VAL A 385 -4.49 30.30 -24.24
N VAL A 386 -3.71 30.58 -23.19
CA VAL A 386 -4.14 30.43 -21.79
C VAL A 386 -4.32 31.81 -21.19
N VAL A 387 -5.50 32.09 -20.64
CA VAL A 387 -5.79 33.37 -19.97
C VAL A 387 -5.66 33.20 -18.46
N GLY A 388 -4.70 33.92 -17.87
CA GLY A 388 -4.34 33.93 -16.45
C GLY A 388 -3.06 33.12 -16.15
N ALA A 389 -2.11 33.72 -15.41
CA ALA A 389 -0.86 33.09 -14.97
C ALA A 389 -0.85 32.79 -13.45
N GLY A 390 -2.01 32.38 -12.92
CA GLY A 390 -2.11 31.76 -11.61
C GLY A 390 -1.69 30.27 -11.64
N PRO A 391 -1.73 29.56 -10.49
CA PRO A 391 -1.34 28.16 -10.40
C PRO A 391 -1.96 27.25 -11.46
N SER A 392 -3.26 27.41 -11.73
CA SER A 392 -3.97 26.62 -12.74
C SER A 392 -3.48 26.90 -14.16
N GLY A 393 -3.36 28.17 -14.56
CA GLY A 393 -2.94 28.56 -15.91
C GLY A 393 -1.49 28.19 -16.20
N LEU A 394 -0.60 28.43 -15.24
CA LEU A 394 0.80 28.00 -15.34
C LEU A 394 0.93 26.48 -15.44
N THR A 395 0.13 25.73 -14.67
CA THR A 395 0.11 24.26 -14.73
C THR A 395 -0.38 23.78 -16.09
N VAL A 396 -1.53 24.26 -16.57
CA VAL A 396 -2.05 23.88 -17.90
C VAL A 396 -1.02 24.21 -18.99
N ALA A 397 -0.46 25.42 -18.98
CA ALA A 397 0.51 25.83 -19.99
C ALA A 397 1.72 24.89 -20.05
N ARG A 398 2.28 24.56 -18.89
CA ARG A 398 3.40 23.62 -18.77
C ARG A 398 3.05 22.23 -19.28
N GLU A 399 1.87 21.69 -18.94
CA GLU A 399 1.43 20.38 -19.43
C GLU A 399 1.20 20.37 -20.94
N LEU A 400 0.67 21.46 -21.51
CA LEU A 400 0.44 21.60 -22.95
C LEU A 400 1.76 21.72 -23.73
N GLU A 401 2.72 22.51 -23.26
CA GLU A 401 4.06 22.60 -23.87
C GLU A 401 4.79 21.25 -23.81
N ARG A 402 4.68 20.52 -22.70
CA ARG A 402 5.19 19.14 -22.56
C ARG A 402 4.54 18.16 -23.54
N ALA A 403 3.25 18.33 -23.81
CA ALA A 403 2.55 17.56 -24.83
C ALA A 403 2.89 17.99 -26.28
N GLY A 404 3.72 19.02 -26.46
CA GLY A 404 4.23 19.49 -27.76
C GLY A 404 3.34 20.52 -28.45
N HIS A 405 2.42 21.16 -27.71
CA HIS A 405 1.62 22.28 -28.18
C HIS A 405 2.41 23.60 -28.07
N ARG A 406 2.00 24.60 -28.85
CA ARG A 406 2.51 25.97 -28.70
C ARG A 406 1.56 26.73 -27.81
N VAL A 407 2.04 27.27 -26.70
CA VAL A 407 1.18 27.93 -25.72
C VAL A 407 1.58 29.40 -25.61
N THR A 408 0.60 30.29 -25.59
CA THR A 408 0.80 31.69 -25.19
C THR A 408 -0.02 31.94 -23.94
N VAL A 409 0.64 32.30 -22.83
CA VAL A 409 -0.01 32.64 -21.56
C VAL A 409 -0.14 34.14 -21.44
N LEU A 410 -1.35 34.64 -21.19
CA LEU A 410 -1.65 36.06 -21.05
C LEU A 410 -2.05 36.39 -19.61
N GLU A 411 -1.32 37.30 -18.97
CA GLU A 411 -1.58 37.76 -17.62
C GLU A 411 -1.67 39.29 -17.56
N ALA A 412 -2.75 39.78 -16.96
CA ALA A 412 -3.02 41.21 -16.88
C ALA A 412 -2.14 41.94 -15.86
N ARG A 413 -1.56 41.24 -14.88
CA ARG A 413 -0.65 41.79 -13.88
C ARG A 413 0.80 41.68 -14.35
N GLU A 414 1.66 42.51 -13.76
CA GLU A 414 3.13 42.48 -13.93
C GLU A 414 3.81 41.28 -13.23
N SER A 415 3.02 40.39 -12.63
CA SER A 415 3.52 39.27 -11.82
C SER A 415 2.64 38.04 -11.98
N VAL A 416 3.24 36.87 -11.84
CA VAL A 416 2.55 35.56 -11.85
C VAL A 416 2.01 35.17 -10.46
N ALA A 417 1.69 33.89 -10.27
CA ALA A 417 1.26 33.25 -9.02
C ALA A 417 -0.19 33.56 -8.60
N GLY A 418 -0.86 34.55 -9.20
CA GLY A 418 -2.26 34.85 -8.91
C GLY A 418 -2.51 35.11 -7.42
N LYS A 419 -3.27 34.23 -6.75
CA LYS A 419 -3.56 34.33 -5.31
C LYS A 419 -2.48 33.73 -4.40
N CYS A 420 -1.42 33.18 -4.96
CA CYS A 420 -0.24 32.67 -4.26
C CYS A 420 0.86 33.74 -4.12
N GLU A 421 0.50 35.02 -4.25
CA GLU A 421 1.41 36.16 -4.21
C GLU A 421 2.09 36.34 -2.86
N SER A 422 3.36 36.76 -2.89
CA SER A 422 4.14 37.04 -1.68
C SER A 422 4.83 38.40 -1.76
N VAL A 423 4.80 39.16 -0.67
CA VAL A 423 5.46 40.47 -0.57
C VAL A 423 6.70 40.39 0.31
N ARG A 424 7.76 41.10 -0.06
CA ARG A 424 9.01 41.14 0.70
C ARG A 424 9.04 42.40 1.56
N ILE A 425 9.09 42.24 2.89
CA ILE A 425 9.22 43.31 3.87
C ILE A 425 10.40 42.98 4.78
N ASP A 426 11.33 43.93 4.93
CA ASP A 426 12.56 43.76 5.71
C ASP A 426 13.36 42.50 5.35
N GLY A 427 13.39 42.16 4.05
CA GLY A 427 14.10 40.99 3.52
C GLY A 427 13.42 39.65 3.78
N ARG A 428 12.20 39.62 4.36
CA ARG A 428 11.41 38.41 4.61
C ARG A 428 10.15 38.41 3.75
N ALA A 429 9.72 37.22 3.31
CA ALA A 429 8.51 37.06 2.50
C ALA A 429 7.27 36.83 3.36
N TYR A 430 6.16 37.48 3.00
CA TYR A 430 4.85 37.35 3.62
C TYR A 430 3.84 37.01 2.52
N ASP A 431 3.13 35.89 2.68
CA ASP A 431 2.20 35.41 1.66
C ASP A 431 0.84 36.07 1.83
N LEU A 432 0.31 36.62 0.75
CA LEU A 432 -0.95 37.37 0.75
C LEU A 432 -2.18 36.48 0.55
N GLY A 433 -2.01 35.20 0.21
CA GLY A 433 -3.12 34.28 -0.03
C GLY A 433 -2.74 32.84 0.31
N GLY A 434 -3.06 31.89 -0.58
CA GLY A 434 -2.83 30.47 -0.30
C GLY A 434 -1.34 30.15 -0.13
N HIS A 435 -0.94 29.60 1.01
CA HIS A 435 0.46 29.34 1.32
C HIS A 435 0.73 28.12 2.22
N ILE A 436 -0.31 27.43 2.69
CA ILE A 436 -0.18 26.26 3.56
C ILE A 436 -0.51 25.01 2.76
N CYS A 437 0.46 24.11 2.65
CA CYS A 437 0.33 22.83 1.98
C CYS A 437 0.25 21.72 3.03
N THR A 438 -0.89 21.03 3.10
CA THR A 438 -1.05 19.91 4.03
C THR A 438 -0.34 18.66 3.51
N ASN A 439 -0.35 17.57 4.28
CA ASN A 439 0.14 16.27 3.85
C ASN A 439 -0.62 15.65 2.64
N GLN A 440 -1.68 16.31 2.16
CA GLN A 440 -2.44 15.93 0.95
C GLN A 440 -1.96 16.66 -0.31
N TYR A 441 -1.02 17.61 -0.20
CA TYR A 441 -0.54 18.45 -1.31
C TYR A 441 0.57 17.77 -2.11
N GLU A 442 0.27 16.59 -2.64
CA GLU A 442 1.24 15.73 -3.31
C GLU A 442 1.76 16.33 -4.61
N ARG A 443 0.89 16.93 -5.43
CA ARG A 443 1.32 17.52 -6.72
C ARG A 443 2.14 18.77 -6.52
N VAL A 444 1.79 19.61 -5.55
CA VAL A 444 2.61 20.78 -5.20
C VAL A 444 3.98 20.33 -4.65
N ALA A 445 4.01 19.28 -3.83
CA ALA A 445 5.26 18.72 -3.31
C ALA A 445 6.15 18.14 -4.41
N GLU A 446 5.55 17.39 -5.35
CA GLU A 446 6.23 16.89 -6.55
C GLU A 446 6.79 18.03 -7.40
N LEU A 447 5.99 19.07 -7.65
CA LEU A 447 6.38 20.25 -8.43
C LEU A 447 7.53 21.02 -7.77
N ALA A 448 7.46 21.24 -6.46
CA ALA A 448 8.53 21.91 -5.71
C ALA A 448 9.83 21.09 -5.76
N THR A 449 9.74 19.77 -5.64
CA THR A 449 10.89 18.86 -5.74
C THR A 449 11.49 18.89 -7.14
N GLU A 450 10.65 18.79 -8.17
CA GLU A 450 11.06 18.81 -9.58
C GLU A 450 11.80 20.10 -9.94
N LEU A 451 11.33 21.23 -9.46
CA LEU A 451 11.90 22.54 -9.75
C LEU A 451 13.06 22.94 -8.80
N GLY A 452 13.37 22.09 -7.81
CA GLY A 452 14.39 22.36 -6.81
C GLY A 452 14.06 23.55 -5.90
N VAL A 453 12.77 23.82 -5.67
CA VAL A 453 12.29 24.93 -4.84
C VAL A 453 12.27 24.47 -3.37
N PRO A 454 13.03 25.13 -2.46
CA PRO A 454 13.08 24.71 -1.06
C PRO A 454 11.75 24.89 -0.33
N THR A 455 11.46 23.99 0.59
CA THR A 455 10.27 24.01 1.45
C THR A 455 10.64 24.16 2.93
N GLU A 456 9.72 24.68 3.72
CA GLU A 456 9.87 24.88 5.17
C GLU A 456 8.59 24.48 5.91
N ALA A 457 8.72 24.13 7.20
CA ALA A 457 7.56 23.83 8.04
C ALA A 457 6.72 25.09 8.27
N THR A 458 5.39 24.93 8.31
CA THR A 458 4.51 26.05 8.68
C THR A 458 4.54 26.32 10.17
N THR A 459 4.31 27.56 10.58
CA THR A 459 4.04 27.88 11.99
C THR A 459 2.79 27.14 12.47
N PRO A 460 2.73 26.69 13.74
CA PRO A 460 1.55 26.04 14.27
C PRO A 460 0.34 26.98 14.24
N TYR A 461 -0.86 26.44 14.05
CA TYR A 461 -2.08 27.23 14.22
C TYR A 461 -2.58 27.19 15.67
N ARG A 462 -3.33 28.23 16.05
CA ARG A 462 -3.92 28.42 17.38
C ARG A 462 -5.29 29.07 17.24
N ILE A 463 -6.28 28.58 17.99
CA ILE A 463 -7.57 29.29 18.09
C ILE A 463 -7.50 30.21 19.30
N LEU A 464 -7.84 31.49 19.12
CA LEU A 464 -7.94 32.46 20.20
C LEU A 464 -9.40 32.80 20.46
N ASP A 465 -9.75 32.81 21.73
CA ASP A 465 -10.98 33.43 22.22
C ASP A 465 -10.75 34.95 22.29
N VAL A 466 -11.45 35.72 21.47
CA VAL A 466 -11.30 37.18 21.37
C VAL A 466 -11.73 37.89 22.65
N GLU A 467 -12.75 37.37 23.34
CA GLU A 467 -13.30 37.99 24.55
C GLU A 467 -12.39 37.75 25.76
N GLN A 468 -11.77 36.57 25.84
CA GLN A 468 -10.91 36.17 26.96
C GLN A 468 -9.42 36.43 26.69
N GLY A 469 -9.03 36.63 25.44
CA GLY A 469 -7.63 36.81 25.03
C GLY A 469 -6.75 35.58 25.24
N VAL A 470 -7.34 34.38 25.37
CA VAL A 470 -6.61 33.13 25.66
C VAL A 470 -6.77 32.09 24.54
N PRO A 471 -5.77 31.22 24.33
CA PRO A 471 -5.89 30.09 23.41
C PRO A 471 -6.98 29.11 23.86
N THR A 472 -7.77 28.64 22.91
CA THR A 472 -8.75 27.57 23.11
C THR A 472 -8.35 26.33 22.30
N PRO A 473 -8.57 25.12 22.83
CA PRO A 473 -8.29 23.90 22.10
C PRO A 473 -9.25 23.76 20.91
N GLN A 474 -8.76 23.19 19.81
CA GLN A 474 -9.60 22.77 18.69
C GLN A 474 -10.56 21.68 19.15
N ASP A 475 -11.83 21.79 18.74
CA ASP A 475 -12.80 20.72 18.98
C ASP A 475 -12.44 19.49 18.13
N THR A 476 -12.24 18.35 18.78
CA THR A 476 -11.91 17.06 18.13
C THR A 476 -13.07 16.06 18.18
N SER A 477 -14.27 16.49 18.56
CA SER A 477 -15.44 15.62 18.74
C SER A 477 -15.89 14.93 17.46
N PHE A 478 -15.57 15.48 16.28
CA PHE A 478 -15.78 14.81 15.00
C PHE A 478 -15.04 13.47 14.90
N PHE A 479 -13.83 13.38 15.47
CA PHE A 479 -12.99 12.18 15.43
C PHE A 479 -13.41 11.10 16.44
N ARG A 480 -14.51 11.31 17.17
CA ARG A 480 -15.13 10.22 17.94
C ARG A 480 -15.57 9.12 16.99
N ARG A 481 -15.30 7.88 17.35
CA ARG A 481 -15.48 6.67 16.52
C ARG A 481 -16.85 6.60 15.83
N GLU A 482 -17.91 6.96 16.53
CA GLU A 482 -19.28 6.93 15.99
C GLU A 482 -19.48 7.94 14.85
N THR A 483 -19.17 9.22 15.09
CA THR A 483 -19.34 10.30 14.10
C THR A 483 -18.42 10.08 12.91
N PHE A 484 -17.15 9.72 13.14
CA PHE A 484 -16.18 9.51 12.07
C PHE A 484 -16.57 8.34 11.16
N ARG A 485 -17.01 7.20 11.73
CA ARG A 485 -17.53 6.07 10.94
C ARG A 485 -18.80 6.42 10.16
N ARG A 486 -19.68 7.25 10.75
CA ARG A 486 -20.88 7.75 10.06
C ARG A 486 -20.49 8.55 8.82
N TYR A 487 -19.51 9.43 8.94
CA TYR A 487 -18.96 10.18 7.81
C TYR A 487 -18.33 9.24 6.76
N GLN A 488 -17.48 8.30 7.15
CA GLN A 488 -16.84 7.35 6.22
C GLN A 488 -17.85 6.53 5.43
N ALA A 489 -18.85 5.94 6.11
CA ALA A 489 -19.90 5.17 5.46
C ALA A 489 -20.78 6.01 4.53
N LEU A 490 -21.01 7.28 4.87
CA LEU A 490 -21.74 8.23 4.02
C LEU A 490 -20.91 8.59 2.78
N ARG A 491 -19.63 8.91 2.96
CA ARG A 491 -18.67 9.24 1.89
C ARG A 491 -18.56 8.11 0.88
N GLU A 492 -18.37 6.87 1.33
CA GLU A 492 -18.27 5.69 0.46
C GLU A 492 -19.56 5.43 -0.33
N ARG A 493 -20.72 5.69 0.28
CA ARG A 493 -22.02 5.41 -0.33
C ARG A 493 -22.46 6.48 -1.31
N GLU A 494 -22.30 7.76 -0.98
CA GLU A 494 -22.99 8.85 -1.68
C GLU A 494 -22.07 9.74 -2.52
N PHE A 495 -20.80 9.89 -2.12
CA PHE A 495 -19.84 10.73 -2.83
C PHE A 495 -18.41 10.14 -2.78
N PRO A 496 -18.20 8.88 -3.23
CA PRO A 496 -16.93 8.17 -3.07
C PRO A 496 -15.77 8.84 -3.81
N ARG A 497 -16.10 9.62 -4.85
CA ARG A 497 -15.15 10.29 -5.74
C ARG A 497 -14.71 11.67 -5.24
N ILE A 498 -15.17 12.14 -4.07
CA ILE A 498 -14.88 13.50 -3.56
C ILE A 498 -13.37 13.84 -3.47
N GLY A 499 -12.50 12.82 -3.38
CA GLY A 499 -11.04 13.00 -3.41
C GLY A 499 -10.43 13.18 -4.82
N GLU A 500 -11.18 12.92 -5.89
CA GLU A 500 -10.70 13.05 -7.27
C GLU A 500 -10.64 14.52 -7.74
N PRO A 501 -9.88 14.83 -8.81
CA PRO A 501 -9.90 16.16 -9.42
C PRO A 501 -11.30 16.55 -9.94
N GLY A 502 -11.63 17.84 -9.80
CA GLY A 502 -12.94 18.37 -10.16
C GLY A 502 -13.99 18.23 -9.05
N LEU A 503 -15.20 18.72 -9.32
CA LEU A 503 -16.29 18.79 -8.35
C LEU A 503 -17.63 18.23 -8.83
N ALA A 504 -17.87 18.15 -10.15
CA ALA A 504 -19.17 17.78 -10.71
C ALA A 504 -19.68 16.41 -10.22
N HIS A 505 -18.77 15.43 -10.10
CA HIS A 505 -19.09 14.05 -9.71
C HIS A 505 -19.71 13.91 -8.30
N SER A 506 -19.48 14.87 -7.40
CA SER A 506 -20.02 14.87 -6.03
C SER A 506 -21.04 15.99 -5.78
N ALA A 507 -21.24 16.88 -6.76
CA ALA A 507 -21.96 18.13 -6.57
C ALA A 507 -23.41 17.95 -6.10
N LYS A 508 -24.16 17.05 -6.74
CA LYS A 508 -25.57 16.82 -6.42
C LYS A 508 -25.76 16.20 -5.03
N ALA A 509 -24.90 15.26 -4.65
CA ALA A 509 -24.97 14.59 -3.35
C ALA A 509 -24.69 15.56 -2.19
N LEU A 510 -23.88 16.59 -2.45
CA LEU A 510 -23.43 17.57 -1.46
C LEU A 510 -23.97 18.98 -1.73
N ALA A 511 -25.13 19.08 -2.40
CA ALA A 511 -25.68 20.35 -2.84
C ALA A 511 -26.38 21.15 -1.73
N ALA A 512 -26.83 20.50 -0.65
CA ALA A 512 -27.50 21.19 0.45
C ALA A 512 -26.56 22.18 1.16
N PRO A 513 -27.09 23.28 1.75
CA PRO A 513 -26.30 24.17 2.59
C PRO A 513 -25.60 23.39 3.70
N VAL A 514 -24.35 23.73 4.01
CA VAL A 514 -23.49 22.94 4.89
C VAL A 514 -24.12 22.67 6.26
N THR A 515 -24.70 23.66 6.91
CA THR A 515 -25.34 23.49 8.23
C THR A 515 -26.55 22.57 8.19
N GLN A 516 -27.37 22.66 7.14
CA GLN A 516 -28.48 21.76 6.90
C GLN A 516 -27.98 20.32 6.68
N TRP A 517 -27.01 20.15 5.77
CA TRP A 517 -26.47 18.84 5.44
C TRP A 517 -25.84 18.16 6.66
N LEU A 518 -25.08 18.90 7.49
CA LEU A 518 -24.49 18.37 8.71
C LEU A 518 -25.57 17.93 9.71
N ALA A 519 -26.64 18.70 9.88
CA ALA A 519 -27.73 18.34 10.78
C ALA A 519 -28.50 17.10 10.29
N GLU A 520 -28.78 17.00 8.99
CA GLU A 520 -29.47 15.86 8.38
C GLU A 520 -28.71 14.54 8.55
N HIS A 521 -27.38 14.61 8.60
CA HIS A 521 -26.51 13.44 8.72
C HIS A 521 -25.94 13.23 10.12
N GLY A 522 -26.31 14.07 11.11
CA GLY A 522 -25.77 14.02 12.47
C GLY A 522 -24.24 14.18 12.50
N LEU A 523 -23.72 15.13 11.74
CA LEU A 523 -22.29 15.43 11.58
C LEU A 523 -21.93 16.84 12.05
N GLU A 524 -22.74 17.48 12.89
CA GLU A 524 -22.55 18.87 13.34
C GLU A 524 -21.18 19.11 14.00
N SER A 525 -20.62 18.09 14.66
CA SER A 525 -19.25 18.14 15.20
C SER A 525 -18.17 18.35 14.13
N MET A 526 -18.43 18.02 12.86
CA MET A 526 -17.54 18.32 11.74
C MET A 526 -17.39 19.84 11.56
N ALA A 527 -18.47 20.63 11.71
CA ALA A 527 -18.36 22.09 11.71
C ALA A 527 -17.50 22.60 12.87
N ALA A 528 -17.60 22.00 14.06
CA ALA A 528 -16.78 22.38 15.20
C ALA A 528 -15.28 22.07 14.96
N SER A 529 -14.97 20.95 14.29
CA SER A 529 -13.59 20.53 14.03
C SER A 529 -12.92 21.23 12.84
N PHE A 530 -13.66 21.60 11.81
CA PHE A 530 -13.10 22.16 10.56
C PHE A 530 -13.55 23.59 10.25
N GLY A 531 -14.67 24.05 10.82
CA GLY A 531 -15.33 25.29 10.45
C GLY A 531 -14.50 26.54 10.70
N THR A 532 -13.82 26.62 11.84
CA THR A 532 -12.93 27.76 12.15
C THR A 532 -11.83 27.90 11.11
N GLY A 533 -11.17 26.81 10.71
CA GLY A 533 -10.15 26.83 9.66
C GLY A 533 -10.73 27.14 8.28
N TYR A 534 -11.92 26.62 7.98
CA TYR A 534 -12.62 26.88 6.72
C TYR A 534 -12.93 28.37 6.52
N THR A 535 -13.55 29.00 7.53
CA THR A 535 -13.86 30.43 7.50
C THR A 535 -12.58 31.27 7.51
N ALA A 536 -11.59 30.91 8.34
CA ALA A 536 -10.33 31.65 8.45
C ALA A 536 -9.57 31.69 7.13
N ALA A 537 -9.66 30.62 6.32
CA ALA A 537 -8.96 30.47 5.05
C ALA A 537 -9.62 31.15 3.83
N GLY A 538 -10.75 31.85 4.00
CA GLY A 538 -11.38 32.62 2.91
C GLY A 538 -12.60 31.97 2.25
N TYR A 539 -13.05 30.79 2.71
CA TYR A 539 -14.12 30.03 2.07
C TYR A 539 -15.55 30.41 2.51
N GLY A 540 -15.69 31.50 3.27
CA GLY A 540 -16.97 32.01 3.74
C GLY A 540 -17.41 31.40 5.07
N TYR A 541 -18.62 31.78 5.50
CA TYR A 541 -19.18 31.36 6.79
C TYR A 541 -20.13 30.18 6.63
N LEU A 542 -20.10 29.23 7.57
CA LEU A 542 -20.95 28.04 7.52
C LEU A 542 -22.44 28.34 7.75
N ASP A 543 -22.76 29.47 8.39
CA ASP A 543 -24.14 29.95 8.59
C ASP A 543 -24.70 30.72 7.39
N ASP A 544 -23.94 30.79 6.28
CA ASP A 544 -24.40 31.30 4.98
C ASP A 544 -24.89 30.16 4.07
N ASP A 545 -25.37 30.48 2.88
CA ASP A 545 -25.86 29.51 1.88
C ASP A 545 -24.72 28.81 1.10
N VAL A 546 -23.65 28.41 1.79
CA VAL A 546 -22.53 27.68 1.18
C VAL A 546 -22.85 26.18 1.13
N PRO A 547 -22.78 25.53 -0.05
CA PRO A 547 -23.04 24.10 -0.15
C PRO A 547 -22.03 23.23 0.60
N ALA A 548 -22.49 22.08 1.10
CA ALA A 548 -21.66 21.08 1.77
C ALA A 548 -20.49 20.59 0.89
N LEU A 549 -20.64 20.61 -0.44
CA LEU A 549 -19.62 20.20 -1.40
C LEU A 549 -18.26 20.83 -1.11
N TYR A 550 -18.24 22.15 -0.93
CA TYR A 550 -17.01 22.92 -0.76
C TYR A 550 -16.40 22.70 0.63
N PHE A 551 -17.24 22.61 1.66
CA PHE A 551 -16.81 22.31 3.02
C PHE A 551 -16.21 20.91 3.16
N VAL A 552 -16.88 19.90 2.60
CA VAL A 552 -16.39 18.50 2.62
C VAL A 552 -15.12 18.38 1.79
N LYS A 553 -15.04 19.02 0.61
CA LYS A 553 -13.80 19.06 -0.18
C LYS A 553 -12.64 19.65 0.62
N TYR A 554 -12.87 20.77 1.33
CA TYR A 554 -11.86 21.33 2.23
C TYR A 554 -11.45 20.35 3.33
N ALA A 555 -12.42 19.72 4.02
CA ALA A 555 -12.13 18.80 5.11
C ALA A 555 -11.24 17.63 4.65
N GLU A 556 -11.52 17.06 3.48
CA GLU A 556 -10.69 16.01 2.84
C GLU A 556 -9.25 16.48 2.57
N MET A 557 -9.05 17.77 2.29
CA MET A 557 -7.74 18.35 2.00
C MET A 557 -6.96 18.84 3.23
N THR A 558 -7.56 18.84 4.43
CA THR A 558 -6.87 19.30 5.67
C THR A 558 -5.76 18.37 6.14
N GLY A 559 -5.75 17.12 5.67
CA GLY A 559 -4.81 16.10 6.10
C GLY A 559 -5.15 15.40 7.42
N LEU A 560 -6.15 15.89 8.14
CA LEU A 560 -6.64 15.30 9.39
C LEU A 560 -7.47 14.03 9.16
N LEU A 561 -7.97 13.82 7.94
CA LEU A 561 -8.69 12.62 7.51
C LEU A 561 -7.77 11.59 6.81
N GLY A 562 -6.48 11.92 6.62
CA GLY A 562 -5.53 11.12 5.85
C GLY A 562 -4.50 10.39 6.71
N ASN A 563 -3.92 9.31 6.17
CA ASN A 563 -3.01 8.40 6.88
C ASN A 563 -1.52 8.78 6.74
N LYS A 564 -1.19 9.96 6.20
CA LYS A 564 0.19 10.37 5.89
C LYS A 564 0.75 11.29 6.98
N PRO A 565 1.65 10.83 7.86
CA PRO A 565 2.11 11.67 8.97
C PRO A 565 3.06 12.80 8.52
N GLN A 566 3.72 12.68 7.36
CA GLN A 566 4.70 13.65 6.85
C GLN A 566 4.71 13.71 5.33
N LEU A 567 5.11 14.85 4.76
CA LEU A 567 5.37 15.06 3.34
C LEU A 567 6.61 15.95 3.17
N LEU A 568 7.53 15.60 2.27
CA LEU A 568 8.84 16.26 2.10
C LEU A 568 9.68 16.35 3.40
N GLY A 569 9.50 15.40 4.33
CA GLY A 569 10.18 15.39 5.63
C GLY A 569 9.64 16.41 6.65
N HIS A 570 8.58 17.15 6.31
CA HIS A 570 7.89 18.05 7.24
C HIS A 570 6.77 17.29 7.96
N PRO A 571 6.75 17.26 9.32
CA PRO A 571 5.63 16.70 10.07
C PRO A 571 4.42 17.63 9.98
N GLY A 572 3.31 17.14 9.44
CA GLY A 572 2.09 17.93 9.22
C GLY A 572 2.12 18.72 7.91
N ALA A 573 2.07 20.06 7.99
CA ALA A 573 1.98 20.96 6.85
C ALA A 573 3.31 21.67 6.55
N PHE A 574 3.52 22.03 5.28
CA PHE A 574 4.68 22.77 4.79
C PHE A 574 4.28 23.99 3.97
N THR A 575 5.24 24.87 3.71
CA THR A 575 5.14 26.00 2.79
C THR A 575 6.42 26.12 1.96
N ILE A 576 6.43 27.06 1.01
CA ILE A 576 7.60 27.34 0.18
C ILE A 576 8.48 28.36 0.90
N ALA A 577 9.76 28.02 1.03
CA ALA A 577 10.74 28.90 1.66
C ALA A 577 10.97 30.13 0.78
N GLY A 578 10.99 31.31 1.40
CA GLY A 578 11.19 32.58 0.67
C GLY A 578 9.96 33.14 -0.04
N GLY A 579 8.78 32.54 0.18
CA GLY A 579 7.48 33.02 -0.32
C GLY A 579 6.85 32.03 -1.30
N PHE A 580 5.53 31.84 -1.18
CA PHE A 580 4.77 30.88 -1.99
C PHE A 580 4.76 31.19 -3.49
N ASP A 581 4.89 32.46 -3.88
CA ASP A 581 5.02 32.86 -5.29
C ASP A 581 6.29 32.34 -5.97
N THR A 582 7.34 32.03 -5.20
CA THR A 582 8.63 31.55 -5.70
C THR A 582 8.48 30.28 -6.53
N LEU A 583 7.59 29.37 -6.11
CA LEU A 583 7.31 28.13 -6.85
C LEU A 583 6.73 28.44 -8.24
N TRP A 584 5.77 29.36 -8.28
CA TRP A 584 5.05 29.71 -9.51
C TRP A 584 5.88 30.59 -10.44
N GLN A 585 6.75 31.44 -9.89
CA GLN A 585 7.76 32.13 -10.68
C GLN A 585 8.68 31.12 -11.36
N ARG A 586 9.10 30.07 -10.63
CA ARG A 586 9.97 29.04 -11.20
C ARG A 586 9.30 28.24 -12.32
N VAL A 587 8.00 27.99 -12.22
CA VAL A 587 7.20 27.41 -13.32
C VAL A 587 7.14 28.37 -14.51
N ALA A 588 6.85 29.65 -14.25
CA ALA A 588 6.74 30.68 -15.28
C ALA A 588 8.05 30.86 -16.07
N ASP A 589 9.21 30.74 -15.41
CA ASP A 589 10.53 30.83 -16.02
C ASP A 589 10.82 29.68 -17.02
N GLU A 590 10.06 28.57 -16.98
CA GLU A 590 10.19 27.45 -17.91
C GLU A 590 9.32 27.58 -19.17
N LEU A 591 8.38 28.53 -19.22
CA LEU A 591 7.42 28.67 -20.32
C LEU A 591 8.00 29.45 -21.51
N ASP A 592 7.62 29.07 -22.73
CA ASP A 592 8.19 29.65 -23.96
C ASP A 592 7.60 31.05 -24.28
N ASP A 593 6.29 31.26 -24.09
CA ASP A 593 5.59 32.52 -24.37
C ASP A 593 4.63 32.88 -23.23
N LEU A 594 5.16 33.57 -22.23
CA LEU A 594 4.41 34.19 -21.13
C LEU A 594 4.45 35.71 -21.27
N ARG A 595 3.28 36.35 -21.30
CA ARG A 595 3.13 37.80 -21.43
C ARG A 595 2.45 38.39 -20.20
N LEU A 596 3.20 39.20 -19.47
CA LEU A 596 2.77 39.89 -18.26
C LEU A 596 2.38 41.34 -18.57
N GLY A 597 1.51 41.93 -17.74
CA GLY A 597 1.01 43.28 -17.94
C GLY A 597 0.08 43.43 -19.15
N VAL A 598 -0.34 42.31 -19.75
CA VAL A 598 -1.09 42.27 -21.01
C VAL A 598 -2.57 42.06 -20.74
N ARG A 599 -3.40 43.02 -21.14
CA ARG A 599 -4.85 42.93 -20.95
C ARG A 599 -5.53 42.36 -22.19
N VAL A 600 -6.30 41.29 -22.01
CA VAL A 600 -7.22 40.79 -23.04
C VAL A 600 -8.36 41.80 -23.24
N GLU A 601 -8.54 42.25 -24.47
CA GLU A 601 -9.54 43.24 -24.89
C GLU A 601 -10.76 42.58 -25.53
N SER A 602 -10.53 41.53 -26.34
CA SER A 602 -11.59 40.71 -26.92
C SER A 602 -11.13 39.28 -27.21
N VAL A 603 -12.08 38.36 -27.18
CA VAL A 603 -11.95 36.95 -27.58
C VAL A 603 -13.08 36.63 -28.53
N GLU A 604 -12.73 36.21 -29.74
CA GLU A 604 -13.66 35.78 -30.78
C GLU A 604 -13.40 34.31 -31.13
N ARG A 605 -14.43 33.48 -31.06
CA ARG A 605 -14.37 32.03 -31.32
C ARG A 605 -15.07 31.71 -32.62
N HIS A 606 -14.38 30.95 -33.46
CA HIS A 606 -14.84 30.60 -34.80
C HIS A 606 -14.72 29.09 -35.00
N ALA A 607 -15.30 28.60 -36.11
CA ALA A 607 -15.26 27.17 -36.45
C ALA A 607 -13.85 26.64 -36.76
N ASP A 608 -12.90 27.54 -37.04
CA ASP A 608 -11.51 27.23 -37.39
C ASP A 608 -10.49 27.60 -36.29
N GLY A 609 -10.94 28.08 -35.12
CA GLY A 609 -10.09 28.41 -33.99
C GLY A 609 -10.55 29.65 -33.21
N VAL A 610 -9.63 30.29 -32.51
CA VAL A 610 -9.87 31.43 -31.63
C VAL A 610 -8.97 32.61 -31.99
N ARG A 611 -9.49 33.82 -31.83
CA ARG A 611 -8.76 35.08 -32.00
C ARG A 611 -8.83 35.86 -30.70
N VAL A 612 -7.68 36.19 -30.12
CA VAL A 612 -7.57 36.95 -28.88
C VAL A 612 -6.87 38.27 -29.18
N CYS A 613 -7.55 39.39 -28.95
CA CYS A 613 -6.94 40.72 -29.01
C CYS A 613 -6.45 41.09 -27.62
N ALA A 614 -5.16 41.37 -27.49
CA ALA A 614 -4.56 41.80 -26.24
C ALA A 614 -3.56 42.94 -26.49
N ASP A 615 -3.75 44.08 -25.81
CA ASP A 615 -3.01 45.32 -26.02
C ASP A 615 -2.82 45.73 -27.51
N GLY A 616 -3.88 45.56 -28.31
CA GLY A 616 -3.87 45.85 -29.75
C GLY A 616 -3.13 44.83 -30.64
N GLU A 617 -2.57 43.76 -30.08
CA GLU A 617 -2.04 42.62 -30.82
C GLU A 617 -3.12 41.54 -31.01
N LEU A 618 -3.27 41.04 -32.23
CA LEU A 618 -4.16 39.92 -32.54
C LEU A 618 -3.39 38.59 -32.49
N ILE A 619 -3.81 37.71 -31.59
CA ILE A 619 -3.24 36.37 -31.41
C ILE A 619 -4.24 35.34 -31.94
N GLU A 620 -3.85 34.61 -32.99
CA GLU A 620 -4.66 33.51 -33.53
C GLU A 620 -4.17 32.15 -33.00
N ALA A 621 -5.10 31.38 -32.44
CA ALA A 621 -4.83 30.06 -31.89
C ALA A 621 -5.93 29.06 -32.26
N ASP A 622 -5.66 27.78 -32.03
CA ASP A 622 -6.58 26.69 -32.34
C ASP A 622 -7.49 26.36 -31.15
N ASP A 623 -7.08 26.72 -29.92
CA ASP A 623 -7.85 26.56 -28.68
C ASP A 623 -7.58 27.68 -27.67
N LEU A 624 -8.51 27.82 -26.73
CA LEU A 624 -8.49 28.75 -25.61
C LEU A 624 -8.67 27.99 -24.30
N VAL A 625 -7.81 28.23 -23.31
CA VAL A 625 -8.04 27.78 -21.93
C VAL A 625 -8.25 28.99 -21.02
N LEU A 626 -9.40 29.03 -20.37
CA LEU A 626 -9.78 30.08 -19.43
C LEU A 626 -9.54 29.59 -18.00
N THR A 627 -8.61 30.24 -17.29
CA THR A 627 -8.33 29.95 -15.87
C THR A 627 -8.82 31.04 -14.92
N VAL A 628 -9.40 32.09 -15.49
CA VAL A 628 -10.10 33.17 -14.79
C VAL A 628 -11.60 32.87 -14.78
N ALA A 629 -12.27 33.20 -13.68
CA ALA A 629 -13.70 32.95 -13.54
C ALA A 629 -14.52 33.62 -14.66
N LEU A 630 -15.50 32.89 -15.17
CA LEU A 630 -16.23 33.23 -16.39
C LEU A 630 -16.94 34.58 -16.32
N ASP A 631 -17.48 34.94 -15.14
CA ASP A 631 -18.12 36.22 -14.85
C ASP A 631 -17.20 37.42 -15.11
N ARG A 632 -15.89 37.25 -14.91
CA ARG A 632 -14.88 38.29 -15.13
C ARG A 632 -14.45 38.42 -16.58
N LEU A 633 -14.63 37.37 -17.37
CA LEU A 633 -14.29 37.35 -18.79
C LEU A 633 -15.46 37.71 -19.69
N LEU A 634 -16.71 37.69 -19.21
CA LEU A 634 -17.90 38.06 -19.99
C LEU A 634 -17.77 39.36 -20.80
N PRO A 635 -17.15 40.46 -20.30
CA PRO A 635 -17.07 41.70 -21.08
C PRO A 635 -16.18 41.62 -22.32
N VAL A 636 -15.27 40.64 -22.37
CA VAL A 636 -14.28 40.47 -23.44
C VAL A 636 -14.51 39.19 -24.23
N LEU A 637 -15.29 38.24 -23.70
CA LEU A 637 -15.64 36.98 -24.34
C LEU A 637 -16.89 37.15 -25.21
N ASP A 638 -16.87 36.59 -26.42
CA ASP A 638 -18.06 36.39 -27.26
C ASP A 638 -18.96 35.27 -26.70
N ALA A 639 -19.40 35.45 -25.45
CA ALA A 639 -20.07 34.42 -24.66
C ALA A 639 -21.33 33.88 -25.36
N THR A 640 -21.54 32.58 -25.23
CA THR A 640 -22.81 31.92 -25.56
C THR A 640 -23.87 32.23 -24.50
N GLU A 641 -25.12 31.86 -24.75
CA GLU A 641 -26.18 32.05 -23.76
C GLU A 641 -25.96 31.15 -22.53
N ASP A 642 -25.50 29.92 -22.73
CA ASP A 642 -25.15 29.00 -21.65
C ASP A 642 -24.04 29.60 -20.75
N GLU A 643 -23.00 30.19 -21.34
CA GLU A 643 -21.92 30.85 -20.60
C GLU A 643 -22.40 32.08 -19.83
N ARG A 644 -23.25 32.92 -20.43
CA ARG A 644 -23.86 34.06 -19.73
C ARG A 644 -24.71 33.62 -18.55
N GLU A 645 -25.48 32.56 -18.71
CA GLU A 645 -26.32 32.01 -17.65
C GLU A 645 -25.49 31.43 -16.50
N LEU A 646 -24.43 30.67 -16.81
CA LEU A 646 -23.50 30.14 -15.82
C LEU A 646 -22.80 31.27 -15.06
N ALA A 647 -22.25 32.23 -15.79
CA ALA A 647 -21.54 33.36 -15.21
C ALA A 647 -22.42 34.20 -14.27
N ALA A 648 -23.70 34.39 -14.60
CA ALA A 648 -24.65 35.12 -13.76
C ALA A 648 -24.94 34.45 -12.40
N ARG A 649 -24.65 33.15 -12.27
CA ARG A 649 -24.85 32.37 -11.04
C ARG A 649 -23.60 32.25 -10.17
N ILE A 650 -22.43 32.68 -10.68
CA ILE A 650 -21.17 32.62 -9.93
C ILE A 650 -21.23 33.59 -8.75
N ARG A 651 -20.92 33.07 -7.56
CA ARG A 651 -20.76 33.81 -6.31
C ARG A 651 -19.28 33.87 -5.95
N GLY A 652 -18.89 34.84 -5.12
CA GLY A 652 -17.54 34.93 -4.59
C GLY A 652 -17.50 35.71 -3.27
N ASN A 653 -16.44 35.51 -2.51
CA ASN A 653 -16.20 36.17 -1.24
C ASN A 653 -15.27 37.39 -1.45
N ALA A 654 -15.64 38.53 -0.87
CA ALA A 654 -14.74 39.67 -0.72
C ALA A 654 -13.82 39.41 0.48
N TYR A 655 -12.66 38.80 0.19
CA TYR A 655 -11.69 38.40 1.20
C TYR A 655 -10.49 39.34 1.15
N HIS A 656 -10.08 39.85 2.31
CA HIS A 656 -9.08 40.88 2.43
C HIS A 656 -7.86 40.36 3.16
N THR A 657 -6.69 40.78 2.69
CA THR A 657 -5.41 40.52 3.34
C THR A 657 -4.72 41.85 3.64
N THR A 658 -4.48 42.12 4.91
CA THR A 658 -3.78 43.33 5.36
C THR A 658 -2.45 42.93 5.98
N VAL A 659 -1.34 43.41 5.43
CA VAL A 659 -0.01 43.25 6.04
C VAL A 659 0.29 44.52 6.83
N ALA A 660 0.54 44.38 8.13
CA ALA A 660 0.75 45.52 9.01
C ALA A 660 1.78 45.22 10.11
N ARG A 661 2.42 46.26 10.61
CA ARG A 661 3.16 46.21 11.87
C ARG A 661 2.19 46.31 13.03
N ALA A 662 2.31 45.39 13.96
CA ALA A 662 1.52 45.38 15.19
C ALA A 662 2.39 44.89 16.35
N SER A 663 2.14 45.41 17.54
CA SER A 663 2.86 45.06 18.77
C SER A 663 1.90 44.56 19.83
N GLY A 664 2.38 43.69 20.72
CA GLY A 664 1.60 43.18 21.86
C GLY A 664 0.60 42.06 21.53
N LEU A 665 0.64 41.52 20.31
CA LEU A 665 -0.10 40.31 19.94
C LEU A 665 0.70 39.05 20.31
N PRO A 666 0.03 37.90 20.48
CA PRO A 666 0.69 36.59 20.53
C PRO A 666 1.54 36.30 19.28
N ASP A 667 2.77 35.84 19.51
CA ASP A 667 3.76 35.59 18.45
C ASP A 667 3.80 34.12 17.99
N SER A 668 4.42 33.93 16.82
CA SER A 668 4.94 32.68 16.25
C SER A 668 3.89 31.59 16.00
N ALA A 669 2.70 31.99 15.55
CA ALA A 669 1.64 31.08 15.13
C ALA A 669 0.70 31.72 14.08
N PHE A 670 -0.15 30.88 13.50
CA PHE A 670 -1.32 31.31 12.73
C PHE A 670 -2.55 31.29 13.64
N HIS A 671 -3.05 32.46 14.02
CA HIS A 671 -4.14 32.62 14.96
C HIS A 671 -5.49 32.74 14.26
N PHE A 672 -6.44 31.88 14.63
CA PHE A 672 -7.83 31.97 14.20
C PHE A 672 -8.68 32.56 15.32
N LEU A 673 -9.46 33.60 15.02
CA LEU A 673 -10.23 34.36 16.01
C LEU A 673 -11.64 33.77 16.12
N LYS A 674 -11.88 32.97 17.17
CA LYS A 674 -13.04 32.07 17.26
C LYS A 674 -14.37 32.78 16.99
N GLN A 675 -14.69 33.81 17.76
CA GLN A 675 -15.95 34.54 17.67
C GLN A 675 -16.17 35.16 16.28
N HIS A 676 -15.10 35.62 15.64
CA HIS A 676 -15.18 36.25 14.33
C HIS A 676 -15.33 35.24 13.18
N ASN A 677 -15.06 33.95 13.43
CA ASN A 677 -15.28 32.85 12.47
C ASN A 677 -16.64 32.18 12.61
N ASP A 678 -17.28 32.25 13.79
CA ASP A 678 -18.50 31.50 14.11
C ASP A 678 -19.73 31.95 13.31
N SER A 679 -19.81 33.23 12.91
CA SER A 679 -20.97 33.77 12.19
C SER A 679 -20.64 34.93 11.26
N ARG A 680 -21.36 35.00 10.14
CA ARG A 680 -21.26 36.10 9.16
C ARG A 680 -21.63 37.48 9.72
N THR A 681 -22.23 37.56 10.90
CA THR A 681 -22.50 38.83 11.58
C THR A 681 -21.22 39.57 11.99
N ALA A 682 -20.09 38.84 12.08
CA ALA A 682 -18.77 39.41 12.34
C ALA A 682 -18.04 39.91 11.08
N ARG A 683 -18.71 39.99 9.91
CA ARG A 683 -18.12 40.60 8.70
C ARG A 683 -17.58 42.00 9.00
N GLY A 684 -16.40 42.30 8.47
CA GLY A 684 -15.60 43.49 8.76
C GLY A 684 -14.47 43.19 9.74
N HIS A 685 -14.71 42.34 10.74
CA HIS A 685 -13.69 41.95 11.72
C HIS A 685 -12.63 41.01 11.13
N CYS A 686 -11.44 41.05 11.70
CA CYS A 686 -10.36 40.12 11.45
C CYS A 686 -10.78 38.71 11.87
N VAL A 687 -10.75 37.75 10.94
CA VAL A 687 -11.05 36.34 11.22
C VAL A 687 -9.80 35.55 11.57
N ALA A 688 -8.62 35.98 11.09
CA ALA A 688 -7.36 35.33 11.40
C ALA A 688 -6.19 36.29 11.22
N TYR A 689 -5.08 36.03 11.92
CA TYR A 689 -3.82 36.68 11.63
C TYR A 689 -2.64 35.74 11.78
N HIS A 690 -1.60 35.95 10.97
CA HIS A 690 -0.42 35.12 10.91
C HIS A 690 0.82 35.90 11.30
N HIS A 691 1.48 35.44 12.36
CA HIS A 691 2.83 35.85 12.70
C HIS A 691 3.83 34.81 12.22
N ARG A 692 4.28 34.95 10.97
CA ARG A 692 5.12 33.96 10.29
C ARG A 692 6.56 33.91 10.82
N HIS A 693 7.15 35.07 11.09
CA HIS A 693 8.59 35.18 11.32
C HIS A 693 8.89 35.65 12.73
N GLU A 694 9.53 34.78 13.52
CA GLU A 694 9.94 35.12 14.89
C GLU A 694 10.80 36.40 14.93
N GLY A 695 10.55 37.25 15.92
CA GLY A 695 11.22 38.54 16.11
C GLY A 695 10.87 39.63 15.08
N SER A 696 9.87 39.40 14.22
CA SER A 696 9.27 40.45 13.39
C SER A 696 8.14 41.13 14.16
N ASP A 697 7.82 42.38 13.82
CA ASP A 697 6.58 43.04 14.23
C ASP A 697 5.52 43.01 13.11
N VAL A 698 5.85 42.42 11.95
CA VAL A 698 4.98 42.35 10.77
C VAL A 698 4.08 41.12 10.85
N HIS A 699 2.78 41.38 10.70
CA HIS A 699 1.70 40.39 10.76
C HIS A 699 0.85 40.47 9.49
N THR A 700 0.27 39.35 9.10
CA THR A 700 -0.71 39.28 8.00
C THR A 700 -2.09 39.00 8.58
N PHE A 701 -3.04 39.90 8.35
CA PHE A 701 -4.41 39.83 8.86
C PHE A 701 -5.38 39.50 7.74
N TYR A 702 -6.41 38.74 8.07
CA TYR A 702 -7.41 38.25 7.13
C TYR A 702 -8.81 38.61 7.59
N SER A 703 -9.63 39.17 6.69
CA SER A 703 -10.99 39.63 6.99
C SER A 703 -11.93 39.43 5.81
N TYR A 704 -13.23 39.48 6.06
CA TYR A 704 -14.26 39.64 5.02
C TYR A 704 -14.91 41.02 5.16
N GLY A 705 -15.50 41.56 4.09
CA GLY A 705 -16.38 42.74 4.21
C GLY A 705 -16.10 43.80 3.17
N SER A 706 -16.44 45.05 3.49
CA SER A 706 -16.05 46.20 2.67
C SER A 706 -14.65 46.71 3.09
N PRO A 707 -13.88 47.33 2.19
CA PRO A 707 -12.57 47.90 2.54
C PRO A 707 -12.62 48.91 3.70
N GLU A 708 -13.71 49.67 3.82
CA GLU A 708 -13.90 50.67 4.87
C GLU A 708 -14.10 50.02 6.25
N ASP A 709 -14.93 48.97 6.31
CA ASP A 709 -15.19 48.21 7.54
C ASP A 709 -13.91 47.48 7.98
N VAL A 710 -13.22 46.81 7.05
CA VAL A 710 -11.99 46.06 7.35
C VAL A 710 -10.89 46.98 7.89
N GLY A 711 -10.71 48.16 7.29
CA GLY A 711 -9.70 49.11 7.74
C GLY A 711 -10.00 49.71 9.12
N SER A 712 -11.26 50.02 9.39
CA SER A 712 -11.68 50.63 10.67
C SER A 712 -11.65 49.63 11.83
N LEU A 713 -12.18 48.42 11.63
CA LEU A 713 -12.31 47.41 12.67
C LEU A 713 -10.98 46.72 13.02
N LEU A 714 -10.01 46.65 12.11
CA LEU A 714 -8.73 45.99 12.39
C LEU A 714 -7.99 46.58 13.60
N GLY A 715 -8.03 47.91 13.76
CA GLY A 715 -7.43 48.57 14.92
C GLY A 715 -8.14 48.22 16.23
N GLU A 716 -9.47 48.10 16.18
CA GLU A 716 -10.31 47.71 17.33
C GLU A 716 -10.05 46.25 17.72
N ASP A 717 -9.97 45.35 16.74
CA ASP A 717 -9.69 43.93 16.95
C ASP A 717 -8.31 43.70 17.58
N ILE A 718 -7.29 44.38 17.05
CA ILE A 718 -5.92 44.31 17.60
C ILE A 718 -5.90 44.84 19.03
N ALA A 719 -6.60 45.94 19.31
CA ALA A 719 -6.71 46.49 20.66
C ALA A 719 -7.46 45.54 21.62
N ALA A 720 -8.52 44.88 21.16
CA ALA A 720 -9.26 43.89 21.94
C ALA A 720 -8.39 42.69 22.35
N LEU A 721 -7.44 42.31 21.50
CA LEU A 721 -6.43 41.28 21.77
C LEU A 721 -5.25 41.77 22.64
N GLY A 722 -5.31 43.01 23.13
CA GLY A 722 -4.24 43.62 23.96
C GLY A 722 -3.06 44.15 23.16
N GLY A 723 -3.15 44.17 21.83
CA GLY A 723 -2.13 44.68 20.94
C GLY A 723 -2.34 46.15 20.54
N ARG A 724 -1.49 46.63 19.64
CA ARG A 724 -1.60 47.95 19.01
C ARG A 724 -1.19 47.87 17.55
N LEU A 725 -2.03 48.41 16.67
CA LEU A 725 -1.71 48.58 15.25
C LEU A 725 -0.73 49.76 15.10
N ASP A 726 0.44 49.50 14.55
CA ASP A 726 1.50 50.49 14.37
C ASP A 726 1.44 51.14 12.98
N GLU A 727 1.45 50.32 11.93
CA GLU A 727 1.53 50.78 10.54
C GLU A 727 0.93 49.75 9.59
N VAL A 728 -0.02 50.15 8.74
CA VAL A 728 -0.47 49.30 7.63
C VAL A 728 0.49 49.43 6.46
N ARG A 729 1.10 48.30 6.06
CA ARG A 729 2.06 48.26 4.95
C ARG A 729 1.39 48.02 3.60
N LEU A 730 0.41 47.13 3.59
CA LEU A 730 -0.28 46.74 2.37
C LEU A 730 -1.68 46.24 2.70
N HIS A 731 -2.62 46.51 1.80
CA HIS A 731 -3.95 45.94 1.82
C HIS A 731 -4.25 45.36 0.45
N ARG A 732 -4.76 44.12 0.41
CA ARG A 732 -5.11 43.38 -0.80
C ARG A 732 -6.55 42.90 -0.69
N GLU A 733 -7.34 43.15 -1.73
CA GLU A 733 -8.68 42.59 -1.87
C GLU A 733 -8.66 41.44 -2.90
N TRP A 734 -9.33 40.35 -2.55
CA TRP A 734 -9.47 39.17 -3.38
C TRP A 734 -10.94 38.91 -3.69
N ALA A 735 -11.25 38.71 -4.98
CA ALA A 735 -12.42 37.94 -5.38
C ALA A 735 -12.10 36.45 -5.16
N PHE A 736 -12.44 35.94 -3.99
CA PHE A 736 -12.01 34.63 -3.50
C PHE A 736 -13.13 33.61 -3.57
N MET A 737 -12.78 32.34 -3.79
CA MET A 737 -13.68 31.20 -3.84
C MET A 737 -14.87 31.42 -4.80
N PRO A 738 -14.64 31.49 -6.14
CA PRO A 738 -15.74 31.47 -7.10
C PRO A 738 -16.49 30.14 -6.98
N HIS A 739 -17.80 30.19 -6.72
CA HIS A 739 -18.60 29.01 -6.45
C HIS A 739 -20.07 29.19 -6.87
N PHE A 740 -20.84 28.11 -6.83
CA PHE A 740 -22.27 28.09 -7.11
C PHE A 740 -23.09 27.84 -5.83
N GLY A 741 -24.34 28.30 -5.83
CA GLY A 741 -25.25 28.10 -4.69
C GLY A 741 -25.82 26.69 -4.59
N ALA A 742 -26.52 26.42 -3.49
CA ALA A 742 -27.11 25.11 -3.22
C ALA A 742 -28.14 24.70 -4.29
N ASP A 743 -28.99 25.62 -4.71
CA ASP A 743 -29.98 25.39 -5.77
C ASP A 743 -29.30 25.09 -7.12
N ASP A 744 -28.25 25.84 -7.46
CA ASP A 744 -27.52 25.66 -8.71
C ASP A 744 -26.84 24.27 -8.78
N LEU A 745 -26.25 23.81 -7.67
CA LEU A 745 -25.66 22.48 -7.60
C LEU A 745 -26.71 21.37 -7.73
N ARG A 746 -27.91 21.54 -7.14
CA ARG A 746 -29.05 20.62 -7.32
C ARG A 746 -29.49 20.56 -8.78
N ASP A 747 -29.48 21.70 -9.47
CA ASP A 747 -29.83 21.82 -10.89
C ASP A 747 -28.74 21.27 -11.84
N GLY A 748 -27.59 20.84 -11.32
CA GLY A 748 -26.49 20.28 -12.12
C GLY A 748 -25.65 21.34 -12.84
N VAL A 749 -25.50 22.54 -12.28
CA VAL A 749 -24.71 23.62 -12.87
C VAL A 749 -23.25 23.22 -13.19
N LEU A 750 -22.63 22.39 -12.35
CA LEU A 750 -21.27 21.90 -12.58
C LEU A 750 -21.22 20.84 -13.69
N ASP A 751 -22.27 20.02 -13.86
CA ASP A 751 -22.38 19.11 -15.00
C ASP A 751 -22.48 19.91 -16.31
N ARG A 752 -23.20 21.04 -16.29
CA ARG A 752 -23.28 21.96 -17.44
C ARG A 752 -21.92 22.58 -17.75
N LEU A 753 -21.16 23.00 -16.74
CA LEU A 753 -19.81 23.53 -16.93
C LEU A 753 -18.87 22.48 -17.53
N GLU A 754 -18.90 21.24 -17.04
CA GLU A 754 -18.12 20.13 -17.60
C GLU A 754 -18.51 19.81 -19.05
N ALA A 755 -19.80 19.93 -19.39
CA ALA A 755 -20.28 19.73 -20.76
C ALA A 755 -19.80 20.81 -21.75
N LEU A 756 -19.26 21.95 -21.26
CA LEU A 756 -18.68 22.98 -22.12
C LEU A 756 -17.21 22.72 -22.48
N GLN A 757 -16.53 21.75 -21.86
CA GLN A 757 -15.11 21.48 -22.15
C GLN A 757 -14.90 21.10 -23.62
N GLY A 758 -14.12 21.92 -24.33
CA GLY A 758 -13.81 21.79 -25.75
C GLY A 758 -14.86 22.33 -26.72
N ARG A 759 -16.00 22.81 -26.21
CA ARG A 759 -17.01 23.47 -27.03
C ARG A 759 -16.47 24.80 -27.53
N ASP A 760 -16.69 25.10 -28.81
CA ASP A 760 -16.20 26.32 -29.47
C ASP A 760 -14.70 26.56 -29.20
N HIS A 761 -13.92 25.47 -29.21
CA HIS A 761 -12.46 25.49 -28.97
C HIS A 761 -12.06 26.04 -27.59
N THR A 762 -12.95 25.98 -26.60
CA THR A 762 -12.75 26.60 -25.27
C THR A 762 -12.77 25.57 -24.15
N TYR A 763 -11.88 25.74 -23.18
CA TYR A 763 -11.77 24.88 -21.99
C TYR A 763 -11.72 25.73 -20.73
N TYR A 764 -12.28 25.23 -19.64
CA TYR A 764 -12.42 25.96 -18.38
C TYR A 764 -11.63 25.25 -17.28
N ALA A 765 -10.69 25.97 -16.69
CA ALA A 765 -9.88 25.51 -15.58
C ALA A 765 -9.94 26.49 -14.40
N GLY A 766 -9.23 26.16 -13.33
CA GLY A 766 -9.11 27.01 -12.15
C GLY A 766 -10.12 26.66 -11.06
N SER A 767 -10.42 27.63 -10.19
CA SER A 767 -11.06 27.37 -8.91
C SER A 767 -12.53 26.96 -9.02
N LEU A 768 -13.22 27.39 -10.08
CA LEU A 768 -14.65 27.11 -10.27
C LEU A 768 -14.94 25.61 -10.52
N PRO A 769 -14.25 24.90 -11.45
CA PRO A 769 -14.44 23.45 -11.62
C PRO A 769 -13.75 22.60 -10.53
N ALA A 770 -12.78 23.14 -9.79
CA ALA A 770 -11.89 22.34 -8.92
C ALA A 770 -12.08 22.52 -7.41
N PHE A 771 -12.43 23.72 -6.94
CA PHE A 771 -12.26 24.29 -5.57
C PHE A 771 -11.01 25.17 -5.42
N GLU A 772 -11.13 26.28 -4.67
CA GLU A 772 -10.11 27.32 -4.46
C GLU A 772 -9.00 26.86 -3.48
N LEU A 773 -8.40 25.70 -3.76
CA LEU A 773 -7.17 25.20 -3.14
C LEU A 773 -6.14 24.92 -4.23
N VAL A 774 -4.87 25.19 -3.93
CA VAL A 774 -3.77 25.09 -4.89
C VAL A 774 -3.62 23.66 -5.41
N GLU A 775 -3.62 22.66 -4.53
CA GLU A 775 -3.58 21.24 -4.94
C GLU A 775 -4.77 20.87 -5.84
N CYS A 776 -5.98 21.38 -5.55
CA CYS A 776 -7.17 21.08 -6.36
C CYS A 776 -7.09 21.69 -7.76
N VAL A 777 -6.68 22.96 -7.88
CA VAL A 777 -6.59 23.62 -9.21
C VAL A 777 -5.43 23.08 -10.05
N VAL A 778 -4.34 22.63 -9.42
CA VAL A 778 -3.23 21.93 -10.09
C VAL A 778 -3.70 20.57 -10.60
N ALA A 779 -4.37 19.79 -9.73
CA ALA A 779 -4.89 18.47 -10.11
C ALA A 779 -5.92 18.55 -11.26
N GLN A 780 -6.82 19.53 -11.23
CA GLN A 780 -7.81 19.74 -12.29
C GLN A 780 -7.17 20.23 -13.59
N ALA A 781 -6.18 21.13 -13.51
CA ALA A 781 -5.41 21.60 -14.68
C ALA A 781 -4.69 20.44 -15.40
N GLN A 782 -4.00 19.58 -14.65
CA GLN A 782 -3.33 18.40 -15.20
C GLN A 782 -4.34 17.44 -15.85
N GLU A 783 -5.48 17.21 -15.20
CA GLU A 783 -6.52 16.33 -15.71
C GLU A 783 -7.18 16.86 -16.99
N LEU A 784 -7.40 18.18 -17.08
CA LEU A 784 -7.93 18.84 -18.26
C LEU A 784 -6.95 18.72 -19.44
N ALA A 785 -5.67 19.02 -19.24
CA ALA A 785 -4.65 18.88 -20.28
C ALA A 785 -4.55 17.43 -20.78
N ARG A 786 -4.52 16.47 -19.85
CA ARG A 786 -4.47 15.03 -20.13
C ARG A 786 -5.68 14.55 -20.93
N THR A 787 -6.87 15.02 -20.59
CA THR A 787 -8.13 14.54 -21.18
C THR A 787 -8.38 15.14 -22.56
N HIS A 788 -8.02 16.40 -22.78
CA HIS A 788 -8.46 17.15 -23.96
C HIS A 788 -7.37 17.50 -24.97
N PHE A 789 -6.10 17.53 -24.56
CA PHE A 789 -5.02 18.00 -25.42
C PHE A 789 -3.95 16.96 -25.72
N ALA A 790 -3.91 15.84 -25.01
CA ALA A 790 -2.87 14.84 -25.24
C ALA A 790 -2.95 14.16 -26.63
N ALA A 791 -1.93 14.36 -27.47
CA ALA A 791 -1.40 13.31 -28.36
C ALA A 791 -0.48 12.40 -27.52
N PRO A 792 -0.30 11.09 -27.83
CA PRO A 792 0.49 10.21 -26.98
C PRO A 792 1.90 10.78 -26.81
N PRO A 793 2.44 10.77 -25.59
CA PRO A 793 3.47 11.73 -25.19
C PRO A 793 4.78 11.56 -25.97
N ARG A 794 5.30 12.70 -26.44
CA ARG A 794 6.66 12.84 -26.96
C ARG A 794 7.62 12.97 -25.77
N ALA A 795 8.62 12.11 -25.72
CA ALA A 795 9.70 12.20 -24.74
C ALA A 795 10.59 13.41 -25.05
N VAL A 796 10.69 14.40 -24.15
CA VAL A 796 11.82 15.35 -24.14
C VAL A 796 12.24 15.75 -22.71
N ALA A 797 13.51 15.45 -22.44
CA ALA A 797 14.46 16.05 -21.50
C ALA A 797 14.13 16.09 -19.99
N ALA A 798 14.18 14.92 -19.36
CA ALA A 798 14.61 14.79 -17.97
C ALA A 798 16.16 14.83 -17.90
N ASP A 799 16.76 15.99 -18.15
CA ASP A 799 18.16 16.24 -17.79
C ASP A 799 18.17 16.83 -16.38
N LEU A 800 18.23 15.94 -15.38
CA LEU A 800 18.74 16.08 -13.99
C LEU A 800 18.07 15.14 -12.98
N ALA A 801 17.12 14.31 -13.41
CA ALA A 801 16.82 13.08 -12.68
C ALA A 801 17.83 12.02 -13.16
N LEU A 802 18.82 11.69 -12.33
CA LEU A 802 19.75 10.59 -12.60
C LEU A 802 18.93 9.35 -12.96
N THR A 803 18.88 9.02 -14.26
CA THR A 803 18.16 7.87 -14.78
C THR A 803 18.81 6.59 -14.29
N ALA A 804 18.00 5.66 -13.77
CA ALA A 804 18.41 4.27 -13.58
C ALA A 804 19.02 3.73 -14.89
N PRO A 805 20.10 2.93 -14.86
CA PRO A 805 20.69 2.42 -16.09
C PRO A 805 19.67 1.55 -16.83
N ALA A 806 19.46 1.83 -18.11
CA ALA A 806 18.63 0.99 -18.97
C ALA A 806 19.21 -0.43 -19.01
N LEU A 807 18.40 -1.42 -18.60
CA LEU A 807 18.68 -2.86 -18.69
C LEU A 807 19.06 -3.23 -20.14
N GLY A 808 20.35 -3.13 -20.42
CA GLY A 808 20.94 -3.23 -21.76
C GLY A 808 22.39 -2.70 -21.82
N ALA A 809 22.71 -1.67 -21.03
CA ALA A 809 24.08 -1.21 -20.80
C ALA A 809 24.40 -1.41 -19.31
N GLY A 810 25.38 -2.26 -18.99
CA GLY A 810 25.68 -2.66 -17.60
C GLY A 810 25.90 -1.48 -16.64
N LEU A 811 25.49 -1.65 -15.38
CA LEU A 811 25.71 -0.72 -14.28
C LEU A 811 27.23 -0.42 -14.16
N THR A 812 27.63 0.85 -14.11
CA THR A 812 29.06 1.23 -14.04
C THR A 812 29.41 1.87 -12.70
N MET A 813 30.64 1.65 -12.22
CA MET A 813 31.11 2.18 -10.93
C MET A 813 31.05 3.71 -10.88
N THR A 814 31.29 4.38 -12.01
CA THR A 814 31.17 5.84 -12.15
C THR A 814 29.73 6.31 -11.97
N ALA A 815 28.75 5.63 -12.58
CA ALA A 815 27.34 6.01 -12.44
C ALA A 815 26.82 5.86 -11.00
N VAL A 816 27.21 4.79 -10.30
CA VAL A 816 26.82 4.59 -8.89
C VAL A 816 27.50 5.60 -7.98
N ARG A 817 28.79 5.88 -8.21
CA ARG A 817 29.54 6.89 -7.46
C ARG A 817 28.94 8.29 -7.65
N ASP A 818 28.67 8.71 -8.88
CA ASP A 818 28.13 10.03 -9.16
C ASP A 818 26.73 10.21 -8.55
N TRP A 819 25.92 9.15 -8.58
CA TRP A 819 24.62 9.13 -7.91
C TRP A 819 24.74 9.31 -6.40
N LEU A 820 25.66 8.57 -5.76
CA LEU A 820 25.90 8.65 -4.32
C LEU A 820 26.44 10.02 -3.90
N VAL A 821 27.45 10.52 -4.61
CA VAL A 821 28.02 11.86 -4.36
C VAL A 821 26.94 12.94 -4.45
N THR A 822 26.13 12.91 -5.50
CA THR A 822 25.06 13.90 -5.71
C THR A 822 24.00 13.81 -4.61
N SER A 823 23.60 12.59 -4.25
CA SER A 823 22.55 12.36 -3.26
C SER A 823 22.99 12.73 -1.83
N ILE A 824 24.25 12.45 -1.49
CA ILE A 824 24.84 12.81 -0.18
C ILE A 824 25.12 14.31 -0.10
N ALA A 825 25.62 14.93 -1.18
CA ALA A 825 25.80 16.38 -1.27
C ALA A 825 24.48 17.13 -1.05
N ALA A 826 23.40 16.65 -1.66
CA ALA A 826 22.06 17.20 -1.50
C ALA A 826 21.54 17.05 -0.05
N GLU A 827 21.76 15.88 0.57
CA GLU A 827 21.36 15.60 1.96
C GLU A 827 22.10 16.50 2.96
N LEU A 828 23.39 16.75 2.73
CA LEU A 828 24.26 17.53 3.61
C LEU A 828 24.26 19.03 3.30
N ARG A 829 23.63 19.46 2.20
CA ARG A 829 23.65 20.83 1.67
C ARG A 829 25.07 21.35 1.39
N LEU A 830 25.97 20.46 0.96
CA LEU A 830 27.33 20.78 0.54
C LEU A 830 27.46 20.71 -0.99
N PRO A 831 28.33 21.49 -1.64
CA PRO A 831 28.63 21.31 -3.06
C PRO A 831 29.16 19.88 -3.31
N ALA A 832 28.74 19.24 -4.41
CA ALA A 832 29.16 17.86 -4.72
C ALA A 832 30.69 17.68 -4.81
N ALA A 833 31.42 18.75 -5.16
CA ALA A 833 32.88 18.77 -5.18
C ALA A 833 33.55 18.70 -3.79
N GLU A 834 32.79 18.92 -2.71
CA GLU A 834 33.26 18.85 -1.32
C GLU A 834 33.00 17.47 -0.67
N ILE A 835 32.32 16.56 -1.38
CA ILE A 835 32.12 15.17 -0.93
C ILE A 835 33.33 14.32 -1.35
N ASP A 836 34.17 13.99 -0.37
CA ASP A 836 35.25 13.01 -0.50
C ASP A 836 34.67 11.59 -0.56
N THR A 837 34.87 10.91 -1.70
CA THR A 837 34.32 9.58 -1.98
C THR A 837 35.02 8.45 -1.24
N ALA A 838 36.21 8.71 -0.70
CA ALA A 838 36.97 7.76 0.12
C ALA A 838 36.76 7.98 1.63
N ARG A 839 36.01 9.01 2.01
CA ARG A 839 35.69 9.31 3.40
C ARG A 839 34.48 8.48 3.87
N PRO A 840 34.52 7.90 5.08
CA PRO A 840 33.38 7.17 5.63
C PRO A 840 32.13 8.04 5.75
N LEU A 841 30.98 7.50 5.35
CA LEU A 841 29.70 8.22 5.35
C LEU A 841 29.29 8.72 6.74
N GLU A 842 29.72 8.04 7.79
CA GLU A 842 29.47 8.40 9.20
C GLU A 842 30.14 9.71 9.63
N GLU A 843 31.29 10.05 9.03
CA GLU A 843 31.99 11.30 9.33
C GLU A 843 31.30 12.54 8.77
N TYR A 844 30.33 12.35 7.86
CA TYR A 844 29.47 13.41 7.36
C TYR A 844 28.27 13.71 8.29
N ALA A 845 28.18 13.06 9.45
CA ALA A 845 27.11 13.25 10.44
C ALA A 845 25.69 13.01 9.90
N LEU A 846 25.54 12.09 8.93
CA LEU A 846 24.25 11.65 8.41
C LEU A 846 23.46 10.86 9.48
N GLU A 847 22.23 11.29 9.79
CA GLU A 847 21.37 10.60 10.76
C GLU A 847 20.84 9.26 10.19
N SER A 848 20.51 8.29 11.04
CA SER A 848 20.12 6.93 10.60
C SER A 848 18.89 6.89 9.68
N LEU A 849 18.01 7.89 9.78
CA LEU A 849 16.87 8.08 8.87
C LEU A 849 17.31 8.54 7.47
N SER A 850 18.31 9.42 7.38
CA SER A 850 18.90 9.88 6.12
C SER A 850 19.63 8.75 5.39
N VAL A 851 20.33 7.86 6.11
CA VAL A 851 20.99 6.69 5.51
C VAL A 851 19.96 5.68 5.00
N ALA A 852 18.90 5.40 5.76
CA ALA A 852 17.82 4.52 5.32
C ALA A 852 17.06 5.09 4.10
N SER A 853 16.85 6.41 4.08
CA SER A 853 16.25 7.12 2.94
C SER A 853 17.16 7.13 1.71
N LEU A 854 18.47 7.41 1.87
CA LEU A 854 19.48 7.30 0.82
C LEU A 854 19.52 5.88 0.23
N GLN A 855 19.37 4.87 1.07
CA GLN A 855 19.39 3.48 0.65
C GLN A 855 18.10 3.03 -0.06
N ALA A 856 16.94 3.50 0.41
CA ALA A 856 15.67 3.29 -0.28
C ALA A 856 15.71 3.92 -1.68
N ARG A 857 16.17 5.17 -1.77
CA ARG A 857 16.37 5.87 -3.05
C ARG A 857 17.36 5.16 -3.97
N LEU A 858 18.46 4.60 -3.43
CA LEU A 858 19.44 3.85 -4.23
C LEU A 858 18.89 2.49 -4.69
N SER A 859 18.10 1.80 -3.86
CA SER A 859 17.38 0.58 -4.25
C SER A 859 16.41 0.84 -5.39
N ASP A 860 15.66 1.93 -5.29
CA ASP A 860 14.70 2.36 -6.31
C ASP A 860 15.41 2.75 -7.60
N TRP A 861 16.56 3.42 -7.50
CA TRP A 861 17.39 3.80 -8.65
C TRP A 861 18.06 2.60 -9.34
N LEU A 862 18.47 1.58 -8.60
CA LEU A 862 19.08 0.36 -9.15
C LEU A 862 18.06 -0.64 -9.70
N GLY A 863 16.78 -0.52 -9.30
CA GLY A 863 15.71 -1.42 -9.72
C GLY A 863 15.71 -2.79 -9.03
N TYR A 864 16.52 -2.95 -7.97
CA TYR A 864 16.53 -4.11 -7.09
C TYR A 864 16.85 -3.67 -5.66
N ARG A 865 16.36 -4.43 -4.67
CA ARG A 865 16.57 -4.11 -3.26
C ARG A 865 18.04 -4.33 -2.89
N ILE A 866 18.75 -3.27 -2.52
CA ILE A 866 20.08 -3.38 -1.93
C ILE A 866 19.96 -3.72 -0.42
N PRO A 867 20.86 -4.54 0.14
CA PRO A 867 20.81 -4.91 1.56
C PRO A 867 20.80 -3.68 2.48
N HIS A 868 19.94 -3.66 3.51
CA HIS A 868 19.83 -2.59 4.54
C HIS A 868 21.13 -2.31 5.32
N THR A 869 22.15 -3.14 5.08
CA THR A 869 23.48 -3.08 5.67
C THR A 869 24.53 -2.54 4.71
N LEU A 870 24.20 -2.21 3.46
CA LEU A 870 25.19 -1.84 2.42
C LEU A 870 26.17 -0.76 2.91
N PHE A 871 25.68 0.38 3.38
CA PHE A 871 26.54 1.49 3.84
C PHE A 871 27.23 1.23 5.19
N MET A 872 26.88 0.14 5.87
CA MET A 872 27.54 -0.35 7.09
C MET A 872 28.66 -1.35 6.76
N GLU A 873 28.49 -2.15 5.70
CA GLU A 873 29.45 -3.15 5.24
C GLU A 873 30.55 -2.54 4.37
N VAL A 874 30.23 -1.50 3.60
CA VAL A 874 31.15 -0.75 2.74
C VAL A 874 30.99 0.77 3.02
N PRO A 875 31.76 1.31 3.99
CA PRO A 875 31.47 2.61 4.61
C PRO A 875 31.78 3.83 3.75
N THR A 876 32.43 3.66 2.59
CA THR A 876 32.77 4.74 1.67
C THR A 876 31.99 4.66 0.35
N ILE A 877 31.79 5.80 -0.30
CA ILE A 877 31.08 5.87 -1.60
C ILE A 877 31.79 5.00 -2.66
N ASP A 878 33.12 4.97 -2.62
CA ASP A 878 33.94 4.18 -3.55
C ASP A 878 33.82 2.68 -3.36
N GLU A 879 33.63 2.21 -2.12
CA GLU A 879 33.44 0.80 -1.82
C GLU A 879 32.01 0.35 -2.12
N ALA A 880 31.01 1.19 -1.81
CA ALA A 880 29.61 0.95 -2.17
C ALA A 880 29.42 0.88 -3.69
N ALA A 881 30.02 1.79 -4.46
CA ALA A 881 29.94 1.78 -5.91
C ALA A 881 30.60 0.53 -6.53
N ARG A 882 31.67 0.02 -5.93
CA ARG A 882 32.35 -1.20 -6.38
C ARG A 882 31.54 -2.45 -6.07
N TYR A 883 31.04 -2.55 -4.84
CA TYR A 883 30.19 -3.66 -4.39
C TYR A 883 28.96 -3.84 -5.30
N LEU A 884 28.38 -2.74 -5.76
CA LEU A 884 27.17 -2.78 -6.58
C LEU A 884 27.43 -3.15 -8.05
N VAL A 885 28.69 -3.08 -8.53
CA VAL A 885 29.02 -3.19 -9.96
C VAL A 885 29.78 -4.48 -10.31
N GLU A 886 30.50 -5.09 -9.38
CA GLU A 886 31.27 -6.30 -9.67
C GLU A 886 30.37 -7.57 -9.67
N PRO A 887 30.42 -8.40 -10.73
CA PRO A 887 29.62 -9.61 -10.84
C PRO A 887 30.36 -10.80 -10.24
N ASP A 888 30.11 -11.11 -8.96
CA ASP A 888 30.32 -12.47 -8.46
C ASP A 888 29.41 -12.75 -7.25
N HIS A 889 28.29 -13.45 -7.51
CA HIS A 889 27.82 -14.64 -6.79
C HIS A 889 26.48 -15.09 -7.40
N SER A 890 26.62 -15.93 -8.43
CA SER A 890 25.57 -16.65 -9.15
C SER A 890 24.79 -17.62 -8.27
N THR A 891 23.45 -17.61 -8.37
CA THR A 891 22.55 -18.61 -7.76
C THR A 891 21.76 -19.37 -8.83
N ASP A 892 22.41 -20.38 -9.42
CA ASP A 892 21.75 -21.58 -9.99
C ASP A 892 22.26 -22.80 -9.18
N GLY A 893 21.38 -23.76 -8.90
CA GLY A 893 21.45 -24.58 -7.67
C GLY A 893 22.13 -25.96 -7.66
N VAL A 894 22.24 -26.42 -6.39
CA VAL A 894 22.17 -27.79 -5.81
C VAL A 894 23.36 -28.77 -5.99
N ARG A 895 24.07 -29.06 -4.89
CA ARG A 895 23.94 -30.33 -4.13
C ARG A 895 24.72 -30.31 -2.80
N GLU A 896 24.15 -31.08 -1.86
CA GLU A 896 24.53 -31.32 -0.47
C GLU A 896 26.02 -31.58 -0.17
N GLU A 897 26.37 -31.16 1.06
CA GLU A 897 27.35 -31.70 2.01
C GLU A 897 28.87 -31.71 1.70
N THR A 898 29.57 -30.91 2.52
CA THR A 898 30.93 -31.10 3.08
C THR A 898 32.18 -30.69 2.25
N PRO A 899 33.35 -30.42 2.88
CA PRO A 899 33.94 -29.08 2.95
C PRO A 899 35.29 -28.92 2.22
N THR A 900 35.66 -27.67 2.03
CA THR A 900 36.81 -27.06 1.32
C THR A 900 38.21 -27.47 1.82
N PRO A 901 39.26 -27.21 1.01
CA PRO A 901 40.52 -26.76 1.61
C PRO A 901 41.10 -25.48 0.96
N THR A 902 40.88 -24.36 1.67
CA THR A 902 41.84 -23.30 2.07
C THR A 902 42.98 -22.86 1.13
N ARG A 903 43.09 -21.53 0.91
CA ARG A 903 44.38 -20.80 0.96
C ARG A 903 44.35 -19.40 1.61
N LEU A 904 43.23 -18.92 2.16
CA LEU A 904 43.21 -17.80 3.11
C LEU A 904 42.27 -18.12 4.28
N VAL A 905 42.74 -17.76 5.47
CA VAL A 905 42.07 -17.95 6.76
C VAL A 905 41.34 -16.65 7.09
N PRO A 906 40.03 -16.65 7.44
CA PRO A 906 39.46 -15.51 8.14
C PRO A 906 40.10 -15.50 9.53
N LEU A 907 41.09 -14.64 9.73
CA LEU A 907 41.84 -14.57 10.99
C LEU A 907 41.01 -13.98 12.15
N ASN A 908 39.77 -13.54 11.89
CA ASN A 908 38.73 -13.24 12.89
C ASN A 908 37.38 -13.06 12.18
N SER A 909 36.42 -13.99 12.34
CA SER A 909 34.99 -13.72 12.15
C SER A 909 34.35 -13.71 13.54
N PRO A 910 33.85 -12.58 14.04
CA PRO A 910 33.40 -12.50 15.42
C PRO A 910 32.12 -13.30 15.65
N ARG A 911 32.17 -14.23 16.61
CA ARG A 911 31.04 -15.07 17.03
C ARG A 911 29.88 -14.20 17.54
N PRO A 912 28.62 -14.43 17.10
CA PRO A 912 27.47 -13.69 17.58
C PRO A 912 27.25 -13.79 19.10
N PHE A 913 26.71 -12.73 19.68
CA PHE A 913 26.23 -12.65 21.06
C PHE A 913 24.70 -12.63 21.08
N PHE A 914 24.10 -13.63 21.72
CA PHE A 914 22.64 -13.77 21.81
C PHE A 914 22.16 -13.33 23.19
N CYS A 915 21.28 -12.32 23.27
CA CYS A 915 20.92 -11.67 24.53
C CYS A 915 19.40 -11.60 24.76
N ALA A 916 18.92 -12.11 25.89
CA ALA A 916 17.49 -12.03 26.26
C ALA A 916 17.13 -10.72 26.99
N GLY A 917 15.96 -10.18 26.69
CA GLY A 917 15.38 -8.99 27.32
C GLY A 917 14.88 -9.21 28.75
N GLY A 918 14.39 -8.15 29.39
CA GLY A 918 13.88 -8.20 30.77
C GLY A 918 12.39 -8.52 30.83
N LEU A 919 11.81 -8.56 32.03
CA LEU A 919 10.41 -8.94 32.26
C LEU A 919 9.37 -8.02 31.59
N GLY A 920 9.77 -6.82 31.12
CA GLY A 920 8.92 -5.91 30.33
C GLY A 920 8.69 -6.34 28.87
N GLY A 921 9.19 -7.50 28.48
CA GLY A 921 8.85 -8.17 27.22
C GLY A 921 9.68 -7.74 26.00
N SER A 922 9.74 -6.45 25.68
CA SER A 922 10.47 -5.99 24.48
C SER A 922 11.98 -5.93 24.71
N ALA A 923 12.76 -6.42 23.73
CA ALA A 923 14.22 -6.42 23.78
C ALA A 923 14.86 -5.18 23.12
N LEU A 924 14.06 -4.26 22.54
CA LEU A 924 14.55 -3.14 21.74
C LEU A 924 15.46 -2.17 22.50
N TYR A 925 15.32 -2.04 23.83
CA TYR A 925 16.19 -1.19 24.63
C TYR A 925 17.67 -1.67 24.67
N LEU A 926 17.93 -2.95 24.33
CA LEU A 926 19.28 -3.50 24.20
C LEU A 926 20.02 -3.04 22.94
N THR A 927 19.34 -2.34 22.02
CA THR A 927 19.96 -1.77 20.81
C THR A 927 21.14 -0.85 21.14
N ALA A 928 21.04 -0.09 22.23
CA ALA A 928 22.12 0.78 22.70
C ALA A 928 23.37 -0.02 23.10
N LEU A 929 23.17 -1.17 23.77
CA LEU A 929 24.25 -2.10 24.11
C LEU A 929 24.86 -2.72 22.86
N ALA A 930 24.03 -3.24 21.94
CA ALA A 930 24.49 -3.84 20.69
C ALA A 930 25.39 -2.89 19.88
N ARG A 931 24.96 -1.62 19.73
CA ARG A 931 25.76 -0.58 19.08
C ARG A 931 27.07 -0.29 19.81
N ALA A 932 27.06 -0.29 21.14
CA ALA A 932 28.26 -0.02 21.95
C ALA A 932 29.26 -1.20 21.97
N LEU A 933 28.80 -2.42 21.73
CA LEU A 933 29.67 -3.61 21.53
C LEU A 933 30.42 -3.53 20.18
N GLY A 934 29.84 -2.86 19.19
CA GLY A 934 30.44 -2.55 17.88
C GLY A 934 30.37 -3.71 16.88
N ASP A 935 30.62 -3.42 15.60
CA ASP A 935 30.42 -4.35 14.47
C ASP A 935 31.33 -5.59 14.51
N ALA A 936 32.38 -5.53 15.33
CA ALA A 936 33.23 -6.66 15.66
C ALA A 936 32.53 -7.72 16.55
N ARG A 937 31.22 -7.62 16.83
CA ARG A 937 30.44 -8.64 17.54
C ARG A 937 28.96 -8.54 17.16
N PRO A 938 28.45 -9.36 16.21
CA PRO A 938 27.04 -9.40 15.88
C PRO A 938 26.19 -9.69 17.13
N CYS A 939 25.12 -8.92 17.37
CA CYS A 939 24.24 -9.10 18.52
C CYS A 939 22.81 -9.41 18.08
N TYR A 940 22.22 -10.44 18.66
CA TYR A 940 20.82 -10.81 18.47
C TYR A 940 20.09 -10.72 19.80
N ALA A 941 18.89 -10.14 19.80
CA ALA A 941 18.08 -10.01 21.00
C ALA A 941 16.78 -10.80 20.89
N PHE A 942 16.31 -11.36 22.01
CA PHE A 942 15.13 -12.22 22.05
C PHE A 942 13.97 -11.50 22.73
N GLU A 943 12.83 -11.46 22.04
CA GLU A 943 11.55 -11.05 22.61
C GLU A 943 10.83 -12.26 23.20
N VAL A 944 10.13 -12.04 24.31
CA VAL A 944 9.41 -13.11 25.01
C VAL A 944 8.12 -13.46 24.25
N PRO A 945 7.83 -14.74 23.96
CA PRO A 945 6.57 -15.16 23.34
C PRO A 945 5.35 -14.68 24.14
N GLY A 946 4.31 -14.19 23.47
CA GLY A 946 3.10 -13.63 24.10
C GLY A 946 2.81 -12.17 23.75
N LEU A 947 3.85 -11.36 23.48
CA LEU A 947 3.69 -9.91 23.25
C LEU A 947 2.97 -9.57 21.95
N ASP A 948 3.10 -10.43 20.93
CA ASP A 948 2.52 -10.22 19.60
C ASP A 948 1.07 -10.70 19.47
N GLY A 949 0.52 -11.33 20.51
CA GLY A 949 -0.83 -11.91 20.52
C GLY A 949 -1.01 -13.10 19.59
N LYS A 950 0.08 -13.63 19.01
CA LYS A 950 0.04 -14.78 18.08
C LYS A 950 0.40 -16.10 18.79
N HIS A 951 1.11 -16.00 19.91
CA HIS A 951 1.52 -17.12 20.74
C HIS A 951 1.03 -16.90 22.17
N GLU A 952 0.70 -17.98 22.87
CA GLU A 952 0.35 -17.90 24.30
C GLU A 952 1.58 -17.53 25.14
N PRO A 953 1.45 -16.64 26.14
CA PRO A 953 2.53 -16.37 27.08
C PRO A 953 3.01 -17.61 27.82
N LEU A 954 4.34 -17.84 27.81
CA LEU A 954 4.95 -18.96 28.53
C LEU A 954 5.25 -18.59 29.99
N ASP A 955 4.86 -19.45 30.92
CA ASP A 955 5.04 -19.25 32.36
C ASP A 955 6.07 -20.20 33.01
N ASP A 956 6.93 -20.82 32.20
CA ASP A 956 8.10 -21.59 32.63
C ASP A 956 9.39 -21.12 31.92
N VAL A 957 10.47 -20.92 32.70
CA VAL A 957 11.80 -20.55 32.19
C VAL A 957 12.41 -21.67 31.34
N MET A 958 12.08 -22.93 31.62
CA MET A 958 12.57 -24.08 30.84
C MET A 958 12.08 -24.04 29.39
N ASP A 959 10.79 -23.76 29.21
CA ASP A 959 10.16 -23.67 27.88
C ASP A 959 10.61 -22.42 27.15
N LEU A 960 10.71 -21.28 27.86
CA LEU A 960 11.28 -20.04 27.31
C LEU A 960 12.71 -20.25 26.80
N ALA A 961 13.54 -20.98 27.56
CA ALA A 961 14.89 -21.32 27.16
C ALA A 961 14.94 -22.29 25.98
N ALA A 962 13.99 -23.23 25.87
CA ALA A 962 13.92 -24.16 24.74
C ALA A 962 13.65 -23.44 23.42
N VAL A 963 12.68 -22.51 23.41
CA VAL A 963 12.40 -21.64 22.25
C VAL A 963 13.63 -20.82 21.87
N PHE A 964 14.28 -20.20 22.87
CA PHE A 964 15.52 -19.45 22.66
C PHE A 964 16.63 -20.35 22.05
N VAL A 965 16.77 -21.60 22.49
CA VAL A 965 17.75 -22.54 21.93
C VAL A 965 17.44 -22.92 20.48
N GLU A 966 16.17 -23.13 20.13
CA GLU A 966 15.76 -23.42 18.74
C GLU A 966 16.13 -22.27 17.80
N ASP A 967 15.79 -21.04 18.19
CA ASP A 967 16.09 -19.85 17.40
C ASP A 967 17.60 -19.57 17.29
N ILE A 968 18.36 -19.75 18.39
CA ILE A 968 19.84 -19.67 18.34
C ILE A 968 20.37 -20.65 17.31
N ARG A 969 19.85 -21.88 17.23
CA ARG A 969 20.36 -22.92 16.34
C ARG A 969 20.04 -22.68 14.88
N LEU A 970 18.98 -21.93 14.57
CA LEU A 970 18.72 -21.45 13.20
C LEU A 970 19.81 -20.50 12.71
N ILE A 971 20.36 -19.68 13.61
CA ILE A 971 21.38 -18.66 13.29
C ILE A 971 22.81 -19.21 13.42
N GLN A 972 23.07 -19.95 14.50
CA GLN A 972 24.34 -20.61 14.79
C GLN A 972 24.07 -22.08 15.17
N PRO A 973 24.20 -23.04 14.23
CA PRO A 973 23.85 -24.44 14.51
C PRO A 973 24.74 -25.16 15.53
N ARG A 974 25.97 -24.67 15.76
CA ARG A 974 26.98 -25.31 16.63
C ARG A 974 27.70 -24.29 17.50
N GLY A 975 28.04 -24.70 18.72
CA GLY A 975 28.84 -23.90 19.64
C GLY A 975 30.32 -23.73 19.20
N PRO A 976 31.08 -22.84 19.86
CA PRO A 976 30.76 -22.26 21.15
C PRO A 976 29.82 -21.06 21.11
N TYR A 977 28.77 -21.08 21.94
CA TYR A 977 27.80 -19.99 22.07
C TYR A 977 28.26 -18.90 23.04
N LEU A 978 27.91 -17.65 22.73
CA LEU A 978 28.01 -16.50 23.64
C LEU A 978 26.59 -16.03 23.95
N LEU A 979 26.14 -16.26 25.17
CA LEU A 979 24.78 -15.93 25.58
C LEU A 979 24.79 -14.84 26.65
N GLY A 980 23.69 -14.11 26.79
CA GLY A 980 23.52 -13.18 27.87
C GLY A 980 22.07 -12.79 28.08
N GLY A 981 21.82 -12.00 29.11
CA GLY A 981 20.49 -11.50 29.36
C GLY A 981 20.44 -10.48 30.47
N HIS A 982 19.50 -9.55 30.35
CA HIS A 982 19.26 -8.52 31.37
C HIS A 982 18.10 -8.92 32.27
N SER A 983 18.26 -8.75 33.59
CA SER A 983 17.20 -9.01 34.57
C SER A 983 16.67 -10.45 34.44
N PHE A 984 15.37 -10.64 34.21
CA PHE A 984 14.74 -11.92 33.90
C PHE A 984 15.40 -12.67 32.73
N GLY A 985 15.78 -11.98 31.66
CA GLY A 985 16.47 -12.61 30.52
C GLY A 985 17.77 -13.30 30.91
N GLY A 986 18.41 -12.88 32.01
CA GLY A 986 19.61 -13.53 32.51
C GLY A 986 19.36 -14.97 32.98
N VAL A 987 18.21 -15.26 33.62
CA VAL A 987 17.89 -16.64 34.01
C VAL A 987 17.51 -17.50 32.81
N ILE A 988 16.84 -16.92 31.80
CA ILE A 988 16.55 -17.61 30.54
C ILE A 988 17.86 -17.95 29.80
N ALA A 989 18.80 -17.00 29.73
CA ALA A 989 20.09 -17.20 29.08
C ALA A 989 20.96 -18.25 29.78
N TYR A 990 20.91 -18.30 31.12
CA TYR A 990 21.56 -19.34 31.90
C TYR A 990 20.95 -20.72 31.60
N GLU A 991 19.63 -20.83 31.59
CA GLU A 991 18.95 -22.09 31.31
C GLU A 991 19.18 -22.56 29.87
N ALA A 992 19.11 -21.65 28.88
CA ALA A 992 19.43 -21.95 27.48
C ALA A 992 20.87 -22.45 27.33
N ALA A 993 21.83 -21.84 28.03
CA ALA A 993 23.21 -22.33 28.07
C ALA A 993 23.31 -23.74 28.65
N ARG A 994 22.54 -24.04 29.71
CA ARG A 994 22.51 -25.35 30.36
C ARG A 994 21.94 -26.42 29.42
N GLN A 995 20.81 -26.15 28.77
CA GLN A 995 20.21 -27.04 27.77
C GLN A 995 21.15 -27.30 26.58
N LEU A 996 21.86 -26.27 26.10
CA LEU A 996 22.89 -26.42 25.07
C LEU A 996 24.05 -27.31 25.54
N ARG A 997 24.53 -27.13 26.78
CA ARG A 997 25.57 -27.97 27.38
C ARG A 997 25.13 -29.42 27.53
N GLU A 998 23.92 -29.67 27.98
CA GLU A 998 23.35 -31.02 28.07
C GLU A 998 23.21 -31.70 26.71
N ALA A 999 22.89 -30.92 25.67
CA ALA A 999 22.87 -31.39 24.28
C ALA A 999 24.27 -31.61 23.68
N GLY A 1000 25.35 -31.48 24.47
CA GLY A 1000 26.73 -31.71 24.05
C GLY A 1000 27.38 -30.53 23.31
N GLU A 1001 26.71 -29.37 23.27
CA GLU A 1001 27.26 -28.18 22.64
C GLU A 1001 28.23 -27.42 23.55
N LYS A 1002 29.10 -26.61 22.95
CA LYS A 1002 30.02 -25.74 23.70
C LYS A 1002 29.32 -24.41 23.99
N VAL A 1003 29.46 -23.89 25.20
CA VAL A 1003 29.06 -22.52 25.56
C VAL A 1003 30.27 -21.81 26.15
N HIS A 1004 30.76 -20.76 25.48
CA HIS A 1004 31.99 -20.10 25.89
C HIS A 1004 31.80 -19.18 27.09
N ARG A 1005 30.73 -18.38 27.08
CA ARG A 1005 30.45 -17.44 28.17
C ARG A 1005 28.96 -17.12 28.23
N VAL A 1006 28.48 -16.92 29.46
CA VAL A 1006 27.17 -16.35 29.73
C VAL A 1006 27.37 -15.01 30.47
N VAL A 1007 26.86 -13.91 29.91
CA VAL A 1007 26.97 -12.56 30.49
C VAL A 1007 25.62 -12.12 31.03
N LEU A 1008 25.53 -11.97 32.35
CA LEU A 1008 24.33 -11.55 33.05
C LEU A 1008 24.40 -10.05 33.34
N PHE A 1009 23.41 -9.29 32.89
CA PHE A 1009 23.28 -7.87 33.23
C PHE A 1009 22.25 -7.73 34.34
N ASP A 1010 22.73 -7.41 35.55
CA ASP A 1010 21.94 -7.29 36.78
C ASP A 1010 20.79 -8.31 36.92
N SER A 1011 21.12 -9.59 36.75
CA SER A 1011 20.17 -10.72 36.89
C SER A 1011 20.22 -11.31 38.30
N TYR A 1012 19.11 -11.87 38.78
CA TYR A 1012 18.92 -12.31 40.17
C TYR A 1012 18.46 -13.77 40.22
N VAL A 1013 18.92 -14.51 41.24
CA VAL A 1013 18.37 -15.82 41.59
C VAL A 1013 17.12 -15.63 42.46
N PRO A 1014 15.98 -16.28 42.13
CA PRO A 1014 14.77 -16.22 42.95
C PRO A 1014 14.96 -16.99 44.28
N LEU A 1015 14.39 -16.46 45.38
CA LEU A 1015 14.48 -17.08 46.71
C LEU A 1015 13.55 -18.31 46.83
N PRO A 1016 14.02 -19.44 47.39
CA PRO A 1016 13.19 -20.61 47.62
C PRO A 1016 12.06 -20.36 48.66
N GLY A 1017 10.86 -20.89 48.40
CA GLY A 1017 9.83 -21.09 49.43
C GLY A 1017 8.70 -20.06 49.51
N ARG A 1018 8.62 -19.08 48.59
CA ARG A 1018 7.40 -18.29 48.36
C ARG A 1018 6.90 -18.52 46.93
N GLY A 1019 5.60 -18.75 46.78
CA GLY A 1019 4.96 -18.91 45.47
C GLY A 1019 4.89 -17.59 44.69
N ALA A 1020 4.52 -17.67 43.41
CA ALA A 1020 4.27 -16.49 42.59
C ALA A 1020 3.17 -15.62 43.24
N PRO A 1021 3.25 -14.29 43.11
CA PRO A 1021 2.15 -13.41 43.49
C PRO A 1021 0.88 -13.77 42.70
N ALA A 1022 -0.30 -13.51 43.28
CA ALA A 1022 -1.55 -13.66 42.55
C ALA A 1022 -1.64 -12.64 41.40
N ASP A 1023 -2.27 -13.02 40.29
CA ASP A 1023 -2.49 -12.14 39.15
C ASP A 1023 -3.33 -10.93 39.57
N ASP A 1024 -2.85 -9.74 39.22
CA ASP A 1024 -3.47 -8.44 39.49
C ASP A 1024 -3.14 -7.52 38.30
N ASP A 1025 -4.10 -7.35 37.39
CA ASP A 1025 -3.90 -6.63 36.14
C ASP A 1025 -3.62 -5.14 36.36
N LEU A 1026 -4.32 -4.52 37.32
CA LEU A 1026 -4.11 -3.11 37.67
C LEU A 1026 -2.71 -2.89 38.23
N ARG A 1027 -2.22 -3.81 39.06
CA ARG A 1027 -0.84 -3.75 39.57
C ARG A 1027 0.19 -4.04 38.49
N ALA A 1028 -0.04 -5.02 37.62
CA ALA A 1028 0.84 -5.32 36.50
C ALA A 1028 1.01 -4.09 35.59
N VAL A 1029 -0.09 -3.39 35.33
CA VAL A 1029 -0.07 -2.11 34.61
C VAL A 1029 0.73 -1.04 35.37
N GLU A 1030 0.49 -0.84 36.66
CA GLU A 1030 1.26 0.13 37.48
C GLU A 1030 2.77 -0.13 37.39
N GLU A 1031 3.18 -1.40 37.47
CA GLU A 1031 4.59 -1.80 37.41
C GLU A 1031 5.18 -1.67 36.00
N LEU A 1032 4.43 -2.02 34.94
CA LEU A 1032 4.83 -1.81 33.55
C LEU A 1032 4.98 -0.32 33.20
N LEU A 1033 4.07 0.53 33.69
CA LEU A 1033 4.17 1.98 33.54
C LEU A 1033 5.33 2.56 34.35
N ALA A 1034 5.61 2.04 35.54
CA ALA A 1034 6.78 2.43 36.33
C ALA A 1034 8.09 2.01 35.64
N LEU A 1035 8.16 0.79 35.10
CA LEU A 1035 9.29 0.29 34.30
C LEU A 1035 9.54 1.17 33.08
N ARG A 1036 8.47 1.54 32.37
CA ARG A 1036 8.52 2.46 31.23
C ARG A 1036 8.96 3.85 31.66
N HIS A 1037 8.38 4.43 32.70
CA HIS A 1037 8.71 5.76 33.19
C HIS A 1037 10.18 5.86 33.57
N ILE A 1038 10.71 4.88 34.31
CA ILE A 1038 12.13 4.85 34.71
C ILE A 1038 13.05 4.65 33.49
N ALA A 1039 12.64 3.85 32.50
CA ALA A 1039 13.36 3.74 31.23
C ALA A 1039 13.32 5.04 30.40
N CYS A 1040 12.27 5.86 30.56
CA CYS A 1040 12.03 7.12 29.84
C CYS A 1040 12.56 8.39 30.51
N LEU A 1041 13.16 8.35 31.71
CA LEU A 1041 13.74 9.50 32.43
C LEU A 1041 14.95 10.18 31.72
N ALA A 1042 15.08 10.04 30.40
CA ALA A 1042 15.93 10.86 29.53
C ALA A 1042 15.14 11.87 28.67
N THR A 1043 13.81 11.89 28.73
CA THR A 1043 12.95 12.90 28.06
C THR A 1043 11.71 13.19 28.92
N ASP A 1044 11.48 14.46 29.26
CA ASP A 1044 10.41 14.91 30.15
C ASP A 1044 8.98 14.56 29.69
N ASN A 1045 8.09 14.39 30.68
CA ASN A 1045 6.61 14.27 30.64
C ASN A 1045 5.97 13.01 30.06
N CYS A 1046 5.95 11.92 30.85
CA CYS A 1046 4.88 10.92 30.76
C CYS A 1046 4.19 10.82 32.14
N SER A 1047 2.99 11.40 32.27
CA SER A 1047 2.21 11.49 33.50
C SER A 1047 1.03 10.50 33.52
N CYS A 1048 1.21 9.30 32.99
CA CYS A 1048 0.20 8.25 33.06
C CYS A 1048 0.19 7.61 34.45
N GLY A 1049 -0.80 7.94 35.28
CA GLY A 1049 -1.08 7.27 36.55
C GLY A 1049 -2.26 6.32 36.41
N VAL A 1050 -2.28 5.24 37.18
CA VAL A 1050 -3.44 4.33 37.26
C VAL A 1050 -4.39 4.82 38.35
N ASP A 1051 -5.65 5.04 37.99
CA ASP A 1051 -6.69 5.37 38.96
C ASP A 1051 -7.35 4.07 39.47
N ARG A 1052 -6.98 3.63 40.67
CA ARG A 1052 -7.53 2.41 41.29
C ARG A 1052 -9.04 2.47 41.55
N ALA A 1053 -9.66 3.65 41.49
CA ALA A 1053 -11.10 3.78 41.64
C ALA A 1053 -11.85 3.47 40.33
N LYS A 1054 -11.16 3.31 39.19
CA LYS A 1054 -11.75 3.05 37.88
C LYS A 1054 -11.40 1.65 37.35
N PRO A 1055 -12.31 0.97 36.63
CA PRO A 1055 -12.01 -0.27 35.89
C PRO A 1055 -10.92 -0.04 34.83
N LEU A 1056 -10.16 -1.09 34.46
CA LEU A 1056 -9.12 -0.99 33.42
C LEU A 1056 -9.71 -0.62 32.06
N GLU A 1057 -10.95 -1.03 31.79
CA GLU A 1057 -11.67 -0.74 30.56
C GLU A 1057 -11.89 0.77 30.35
N GLU A 1058 -12.01 1.55 31.44
CA GLU A 1058 -12.23 3.00 31.38
C GLU A 1058 -10.95 3.82 31.18
N GLN A 1059 -9.78 3.23 31.44
CA GLN A 1059 -8.45 3.87 31.35
C GLN A 1059 -7.51 3.13 30.38
N GLY A 1060 -7.99 2.05 29.76
CA GLY A 1060 -7.19 1.11 28.99
C GLY A 1060 -6.57 1.72 27.73
N GLU A 1061 -7.25 2.65 27.07
CA GLU A 1061 -6.68 3.35 25.92
C GLU A 1061 -5.43 4.20 26.30
N GLU A 1062 -5.52 4.96 27.39
CA GLU A 1062 -4.41 5.81 27.84
C GLU A 1062 -3.22 4.94 28.27
N ILE A 1063 -3.50 3.86 28.98
CA ILE A 1063 -2.50 2.89 29.44
C ILE A 1063 -1.87 2.15 28.26
N ALA A 1064 -2.65 1.69 27.27
CA ALA A 1064 -2.15 0.97 26.10
C ALA A 1064 -1.17 1.84 25.30
N ARG A 1065 -1.54 3.12 25.10
CA ARG A 1065 -0.69 4.11 24.44
C ARG A 1065 0.58 4.38 25.25
N ALA A 1066 0.47 4.55 26.56
CA ALA A 1066 1.62 4.72 27.44
C ALA A 1066 2.57 3.50 27.42
N LEU A 1067 2.03 2.29 27.22
CA LEU A 1067 2.79 1.05 27.04
C LEU A 1067 3.23 0.79 25.58
N GLY A 1068 3.03 1.74 24.67
CA GLY A 1068 3.60 1.72 23.32
C GLY A 1068 2.69 1.19 22.21
N ALA A 1069 1.39 1.03 22.45
CA ALA A 1069 0.46 0.71 21.38
C ALA A 1069 0.29 1.88 20.40
N THR A 1070 0.38 1.59 19.10
CA THR A 1070 0.23 2.58 18.01
C THR A 1070 -1.07 2.41 17.22
N ASP A 1071 -1.76 1.28 17.41
CA ASP A 1071 -3.03 0.95 16.75
C ASP A 1071 -4.20 1.04 17.74
N PRO A 1072 -5.10 2.01 17.57
CA PRO A 1072 -6.29 2.17 18.42
C PRO A 1072 -7.26 1.00 18.40
N GLU A 1073 -7.31 0.21 17.32
CA GLU A 1073 -8.21 -0.96 17.25
C GLU A 1073 -7.66 -2.17 18.03
N ALA A 1074 -6.38 -2.14 18.38
CA ALA A 1074 -5.69 -3.20 19.10
C ALA A 1074 -5.38 -2.87 20.56
N TYR A 1075 -5.81 -1.72 21.11
CA TYR A 1075 -5.44 -1.31 22.48
C TYR A 1075 -5.84 -2.32 23.56
N GLU A 1076 -7.05 -2.89 23.47
CA GLU A 1076 -7.52 -3.91 24.41
C GLU A 1076 -6.67 -5.18 24.31
N SER A 1077 -6.46 -5.69 23.09
CA SER A 1077 -5.62 -6.87 22.85
C SER A 1077 -4.16 -6.61 23.24
N HIS A 1078 -3.62 -5.41 22.99
CA HIS A 1078 -2.27 -5.02 23.38
C HIS A 1078 -2.10 -5.02 24.89
N LEU A 1079 -3.08 -4.49 25.64
CA LEU A 1079 -3.05 -4.56 27.09
C LEU A 1079 -3.12 -5.99 27.61
N VAL A 1080 -4.04 -6.81 27.08
CA VAL A 1080 -4.16 -8.22 27.44
C VAL A 1080 -2.84 -8.96 27.19
N ASN A 1081 -2.20 -8.73 26.05
CA ASN A 1081 -0.95 -9.39 25.68
C ASN A 1081 0.23 -8.94 26.56
N VAL A 1082 0.39 -7.63 26.78
CA VAL A 1082 1.50 -7.09 27.57
C VAL A 1082 1.34 -7.42 29.05
N VAL A 1083 0.13 -7.33 29.61
CA VAL A 1083 -0.17 -7.72 31.00
C VAL A 1083 -0.02 -9.22 31.19
N GLY A 1084 -0.62 -10.01 30.29
CA GLY A 1084 -0.54 -11.48 30.34
C GLY A 1084 0.91 -11.98 30.23
N THR A 1085 1.71 -11.41 29.34
CA THR A 1085 3.14 -11.74 29.21
C THR A 1085 3.93 -11.36 30.45
N TYR A 1086 3.68 -10.18 31.01
CA TYR A 1086 4.32 -9.74 32.24
C TYR A 1086 4.03 -10.66 33.43
N GLN A 1087 2.75 -11.02 33.62
CA GLN A 1087 2.31 -11.93 34.69
C GLN A 1087 2.85 -13.36 34.50
N ALA A 1088 2.85 -13.89 33.28
CA ALA A 1088 3.46 -15.17 32.95
C ALA A 1088 4.96 -15.18 33.27
N GLY A 1089 5.69 -14.11 32.92
CA GLY A 1089 7.09 -13.92 33.27
C GLY A 1089 7.35 -13.89 34.79
N LEU A 1090 6.47 -13.24 35.57
CA LEU A 1090 6.56 -13.25 37.04
C LEU A 1090 6.41 -14.66 37.61
N ARG A 1091 5.44 -15.44 37.10
CA ARG A 1091 5.24 -16.84 37.49
C ARG A 1091 6.46 -17.70 37.15
N ALA A 1092 6.94 -17.60 35.92
CA ALA A 1092 8.14 -18.29 35.44
C ALA A 1092 9.33 -18.00 36.34
N PHE A 1093 9.59 -16.73 36.64
CA PHE A 1093 10.71 -16.32 37.47
C PHE A 1093 10.58 -16.81 38.92
N ALA A 1094 9.39 -16.73 39.52
CA ALA A 1094 9.16 -17.17 40.89
C ALA A 1094 9.32 -18.69 41.08
N LEU A 1095 8.94 -19.46 40.05
CA LEU A 1095 9.00 -20.91 40.07
C LEU A 1095 10.38 -21.46 39.67
N TYR A 1096 11.16 -20.71 38.90
CA TYR A 1096 12.45 -21.17 38.41
C TYR A 1096 13.43 -21.47 39.54
N ARG A 1097 14.14 -22.59 39.44
CA ARG A 1097 15.20 -23.00 40.35
C ARG A 1097 16.43 -23.37 39.51
N PRO A 1098 17.46 -22.52 39.44
CA PRO A 1098 18.63 -22.80 38.61
C PRO A 1098 19.32 -24.07 39.09
N LEU A 1099 19.46 -25.04 38.19
CA LEU A 1099 20.19 -26.28 38.44
C LEU A 1099 21.72 -26.04 38.36
N PRO A 1100 22.55 -26.79 39.08
CA PRO A 1100 24.01 -26.75 38.97
C PRO A 1100 24.54 -26.93 37.54
N SER A 1101 25.65 -26.27 37.20
CA SER A 1101 26.29 -26.38 35.89
C SER A 1101 27.78 -26.05 35.92
N ASP A 1102 28.56 -26.57 34.98
CA ASP A 1102 29.98 -26.22 34.79
C ASP A 1102 30.19 -24.90 34.02
N LEU A 1103 29.12 -24.17 33.74
CA LEU A 1103 29.13 -22.90 33.00
C LEU A 1103 29.94 -21.81 33.71
N SER A 1104 30.59 -20.99 32.90
CA SER A 1104 31.28 -19.78 33.35
C SER A 1104 30.42 -18.54 33.09
N LEU A 1105 30.12 -17.82 34.17
CA LEU A 1105 29.24 -16.66 34.20
C LEU A 1105 30.02 -15.39 34.51
N VAL A 1106 29.65 -14.30 33.82
CA VAL A 1106 30.04 -12.95 34.21
C VAL A 1106 28.80 -12.15 34.56
N LEU A 1107 28.69 -11.73 35.82
CA LEU A 1107 27.65 -10.81 36.28
C LEU A 1107 28.16 -9.37 36.18
N VAL A 1108 27.61 -8.60 35.26
CA VAL A 1108 27.77 -7.14 35.17
C VAL A 1108 26.70 -6.50 36.05
N LYS A 1109 27.11 -5.99 37.22
CA LYS A 1109 26.22 -5.51 38.28
C LYS A 1109 26.35 -3.99 38.46
N PRO A 1110 25.27 -3.20 38.44
CA PRO A 1110 25.33 -1.78 38.73
C PRO A 1110 25.68 -1.49 40.20
N GLU A 1111 26.27 -0.33 40.48
CA GLU A 1111 26.58 0.17 41.83
C GLU A 1111 25.33 0.28 42.70
N HIS A 1112 24.22 0.69 42.08
CA HIS A 1112 22.91 0.74 42.71
C HIS A 1112 22.05 -0.42 42.20
N GLY A 1113 21.58 -1.27 43.09
CA GLY A 1113 20.72 -2.41 42.71
C GLY A 1113 19.31 -1.99 42.27
N PHE A 1114 18.44 -2.97 42.11
CA PHE A 1114 17.03 -2.76 41.79
C PHE A 1114 16.32 -1.86 42.83
N ALA A 1115 15.93 -0.64 42.44
CA ALA A 1115 15.10 0.22 43.27
C ALA A 1115 13.69 -0.41 43.41
N PRO A 1116 13.10 -0.49 44.62
CA PRO A 1116 11.77 -1.09 44.77
C PRO A 1116 10.73 -0.26 44.00
N LEU A 1117 10.01 -0.91 43.08
CA LEU A 1117 8.91 -0.31 42.32
C LEU A 1117 7.57 -0.31 43.10
N SER A 1118 7.46 -1.14 44.15
CA SER A 1118 6.19 -1.49 44.81
C SER A 1118 6.41 -1.97 46.28
N PRO A 1119 5.38 -1.91 47.18
CA PRO A 1119 5.43 -2.48 48.54
C PRO A 1119 5.89 -3.94 48.59
N GLN A 1120 6.39 -4.40 49.75
CA GLN A 1120 7.09 -5.69 49.91
C GLN A 1120 6.26 -6.96 49.60
N ASP A 1121 4.93 -6.87 49.55
CA ASP A 1121 4.05 -8.05 49.57
C ASP A 1121 3.81 -8.73 48.21
N HIS A 1122 4.15 -8.09 47.09
CA HIS A 1122 3.94 -8.63 45.72
C HIS A 1122 5.24 -8.88 44.93
N ARG A 1123 6.39 -8.67 45.56
CA ARG A 1123 7.70 -8.89 44.91
C ARG A 1123 7.99 -10.37 44.88
N VAL A 1124 8.41 -10.90 43.73
CA VAL A 1124 9.14 -12.18 43.70
C VAL A 1124 10.36 -11.98 44.60
N PRO A 1125 10.49 -12.71 45.71
CA PRO A 1125 11.60 -12.48 46.61
C PRO A 1125 12.89 -12.89 45.89
N MET A 1126 13.85 -11.97 45.81
CA MET A 1126 15.12 -12.16 45.13
C MET A 1126 16.27 -12.10 46.12
N HIS A 1127 17.35 -12.80 45.82
CA HIS A 1127 18.61 -12.61 46.51
C HIS A 1127 19.23 -11.25 46.13
N PHE A 1128 19.10 -10.24 46.99
CA PHE A 1128 19.78 -8.95 46.83
C PHE A 1128 21.22 -8.94 47.37
N ASP A 1129 21.66 -10.06 47.95
CA ASP A 1129 23.02 -10.26 48.45
C ASP A 1129 24.01 -10.17 47.28
N SER A 1130 25.15 -9.51 47.44
CA SER A 1130 26.18 -9.50 46.38
C SER A 1130 26.84 -10.87 46.30
N PRO A 1131 26.78 -11.64 45.18
CA PRO A 1131 26.41 -11.28 43.80
C PRO A 1131 25.04 -11.79 43.26
N ASN A 1132 23.95 -11.11 43.64
CA ASN A 1132 22.55 -11.35 43.27
C ASN A 1132 22.06 -12.80 43.42
N GLY A 1133 22.63 -13.55 44.37
CA GLY A 1133 22.30 -14.95 44.64
C GLY A 1133 22.95 -15.99 43.72
N TRP A 1134 23.67 -15.58 42.67
CA TRP A 1134 24.35 -16.51 41.76
C TRP A 1134 25.48 -17.30 42.43
N ASN A 1135 26.00 -16.82 43.56
CA ASN A 1135 26.94 -17.55 44.41
C ASN A 1135 26.31 -18.73 45.16
N THR A 1136 24.98 -18.87 45.15
CA THR A 1136 24.26 -19.99 45.76
C THR A 1136 24.05 -21.16 44.78
N VAL A 1137 24.27 -20.92 43.48
CA VAL A 1137 24.24 -21.94 42.43
C VAL A 1137 25.66 -22.52 42.29
N GLU A 1138 25.78 -23.84 42.21
CA GLU A 1138 27.07 -24.48 41.93
C GLU A 1138 27.41 -24.27 40.44
N LEU A 1139 28.44 -23.46 40.20
CA LEU A 1139 28.88 -22.96 38.89
C LEU A 1139 30.35 -23.31 38.65
N GLY A 1140 30.75 -23.43 37.37
CA GLY A 1140 32.15 -23.63 37.01
C GLY A 1140 33.02 -22.41 37.34
N GLU A 1141 32.56 -21.21 36.98
CA GLU A 1141 33.22 -19.94 37.30
C GLU A 1141 32.18 -18.82 37.43
N LEU A 1142 32.31 -17.94 38.43
CA LEU A 1142 31.50 -16.72 38.56
C LEU A 1142 32.41 -15.51 38.74
N SER A 1143 32.40 -14.61 37.76
CA SER A 1143 33.08 -13.30 37.83
C SER A 1143 32.06 -12.17 37.97
N VAL A 1144 32.35 -11.19 38.81
CA VAL A 1144 31.44 -10.06 39.09
C VAL A 1144 32.14 -8.75 38.74
N ILE A 1145 31.54 -7.97 37.84
CA ILE A 1145 32.04 -6.66 37.41
C ILE A 1145 31.03 -5.59 37.84
N THR A 1146 31.46 -4.69 38.72
CA THR A 1146 30.62 -3.56 39.15
C THR A 1146 30.74 -2.39 38.17
N VAL A 1147 29.61 -1.79 37.77
CA VAL A 1147 29.51 -0.67 36.81
C VAL A 1147 28.65 0.46 37.39
N PRO A 1148 28.84 1.74 37.00
CA PRO A 1148 28.00 2.83 37.48
C PRO A 1148 26.57 2.75 36.93
N GLY A 1149 25.62 3.36 37.64
CA GLY A 1149 24.20 3.38 37.28
C GLY A 1149 23.36 2.48 38.18
N ASN A 1150 22.15 2.15 37.72
CA ASN A 1150 21.24 1.23 38.38
C ASN A 1150 20.64 0.22 37.40
N HIS A 1151 19.81 -0.72 37.91
CA HIS A 1151 19.14 -1.74 37.10
C HIS A 1151 18.49 -1.19 35.82
N PHE A 1152 17.88 -0.02 35.88
CA PHE A 1152 17.12 0.56 34.77
C PHE A 1152 17.94 1.50 33.90
N SER A 1153 18.96 2.16 34.46
CA SER A 1153 19.77 3.16 33.75
C SER A 1153 21.06 2.61 33.13
N MET A 1154 21.44 1.37 33.40
CA MET A 1154 22.74 0.84 32.98
C MET A 1154 22.96 0.84 31.46
N PHE A 1155 21.90 0.84 30.64
CA PHE A 1155 22.01 0.92 29.16
C PHE A 1155 21.79 2.33 28.59
N THR A 1156 21.61 3.35 29.43
CA THR A 1156 21.46 4.75 28.98
C THR A 1156 22.77 5.54 29.15
N ARG A 1157 22.90 6.68 28.47
CA ARG A 1157 24.06 7.56 28.68
C ARG A 1157 23.92 8.28 30.03
N PRO A 1158 25.00 8.40 30.83
CA PRO A 1158 26.40 8.06 30.52
C PRO A 1158 26.83 6.62 30.89
N TYR A 1159 25.97 5.82 31.52
CA TYR A 1159 26.31 4.51 32.12
C TYR A 1159 26.58 3.39 31.11
N LEU A 1160 26.04 3.50 29.90
CA LEU A 1160 26.17 2.52 28.81
C LEU A 1160 27.63 2.16 28.49
N LYS A 1161 28.54 3.14 28.50
CA LYS A 1161 29.92 2.93 28.05
C LYS A 1161 30.67 1.94 28.98
N PRO A 1162 30.71 2.14 30.30
CA PRO A 1162 31.23 1.15 31.24
C PRO A 1162 30.63 -0.25 31.11
N VAL A 1163 29.31 -0.35 30.88
CA VAL A 1163 28.61 -1.64 30.69
C VAL A 1163 29.08 -2.35 29.42
N ALA A 1164 29.15 -1.63 28.30
CA ALA A 1164 29.62 -2.17 27.04
C ALA A 1164 31.11 -2.56 27.08
N GLU A 1165 31.94 -1.83 27.83
CA GLU A 1165 33.34 -2.21 28.09
C GLU A 1165 33.44 -3.50 28.92
N ALA A 1166 32.66 -3.62 30.00
CA ALA A 1166 32.59 -4.84 30.80
C ALA A 1166 32.14 -6.05 29.95
N ALA A 1167 31.10 -5.88 29.13
CA ALA A 1167 30.63 -6.92 28.22
C ALA A 1167 31.67 -7.28 27.16
N ARG A 1168 32.29 -6.30 26.48
CA ARG A 1168 33.35 -6.55 25.48
C ARG A 1168 34.52 -7.32 26.08
N ASN A 1169 34.97 -6.94 27.27
CA ASN A 1169 36.06 -7.63 27.96
C ASN A 1169 35.67 -9.05 28.36
N SER A 1170 34.43 -9.26 28.79
CA SER A 1170 33.90 -10.57 29.16
C SER A 1170 33.73 -11.51 27.96
N LEU A 1171 33.45 -10.95 26.79
CA LEU A 1171 33.34 -11.66 25.52
C LEU A 1171 34.70 -11.77 24.79
N ALA A 1172 35.75 -11.12 25.29
CA ALA A 1172 37.09 -11.18 24.73
C ALA A 1172 37.77 -12.51 25.07
N GLY A 1173 38.58 -13.04 24.15
CA GLY A 1173 39.19 -14.38 24.29
C GLY A 1173 38.36 -15.51 23.67
N ALA A 1174 37.10 -15.24 23.31
CA ALA A 1174 36.28 -16.07 22.44
C ALA A 1174 36.70 -15.92 20.97
N ARG A 1175 37.96 -16.22 20.62
CA ARG A 1175 38.38 -16.32 19.21
C ARG A 1175 37.81 -17.58 18.59
#